data_AF-A0A9E6AVK8-F1
#
_entry.id   AF-A0A9E6AVK8-F1
#
_cell.length_a   1.000
_cell.length_b   1.000
_cell.length_c   1.000
_cell.angle_alpha   90.00
_cell.angle_beta   90.00
_cell.angle_gamma   90.00
#
_symmetry.space_group_name_H-M   'P 1'
#
loop_
_entity.id
_entity.type
_entity.pdbx_description
1 polymer ?
#
loop_
_entity_poly.entity_id
_entity_poly.type
_entity_poly.pdbx_seq_one_letter_code
_entity_poly.pdbx_strand_id
1 'polypeptide(L)'
;MSDTSDQTSTSNLKNVDQSPAQASAKLGPQQILRNLREIMASDAADQDRLDQITILVSSNMEAEVCSIYLVLDTGELELFATEGLNKDAVHNTKMPKGQGLVSFIAQTARHLNLANARSHDNFVYLPETGEEVYHSFLGVPILKHGISIGVLVVQNKSMRIYSEEECEVLYTVSMLLAEVISTSKSISLSGLITGKNEKPELIDASHSMPVNLNGISFSNGIAIGRVVLHEPRIIITNLISDDIETEHKRLNQAIHSLRKSISDTLERPDLSRTGEHRDILETYLMFANDRGWKRRMHEALNKGTTAEIAVEKVQIATHARMLRQPDPYLRERLHDLDDLGNRLLRILTNNQATSVASVLPEDTILVARNIGPAELLDYDEAKLKGLVLEEGAANSHVGIVARALGIPAIGGVSDIFNYIEQDDNAIIDAETGDLYLRPSNDVLAAFIDKQALLAETQQEYAKLRDLPAKSIDQQIVNLMINAGLDADLNHFDESGATGIGLFRTEVQLMLLSKYPGKDALEANYKKAFDTLGNKKITFRTFDVGGDKVLPYIRRTKEENPALGWRAIRMALDRPALFRHQLRALLRAGRGHELNIMFPMVADISEFRAAKQHVLSELEILKKKNIGMPNKVNLGVMIEVPSLLWQLPILFKEADFASIGSNDLFQFTYAADRGHALLHGRYHSLTTPMLSMLR
;
A
#
# COMPACT_ATOMS: atom_id res chain seq x y z
N MET A 1 31.43 -61.62 -61.93
CA MET A 1 31.12 -60.65 -63.01
C MET A 1 31.46 -59.28 -62.47
N SER A 2 32.54 -58.71 -63.02
CA SER A 2 33.04 -57.32 -62.97
C SER A 2 33.24 -56.70 -61.58
N ASP A 3 34.45 -56.66 -61.01
CA ASP A 3 35.67 -55.89 -61.40
C ASP A 3 35.40 -54.37 -61.44
N THR A 4 36.09 -53.47 -60.73
CA THR A 4 37.54 -53.15 -60.70
C THR A 4 37.74 -52.06 -59.61
N SER A 5 38.70 -52.16 -58.67
CA SER A 5 40.06 -51.55 -58.65
C SER A 5 40.06 -50.00 -58.69
N ASP A 6 40.84 -49.21 -57.93
CA ASP A 6 42.26 -49.35 -57.60
C ASP A 6 42.75 -48.36 -56.49
N GLN A 7 43.71 -48.87 -55.70
CA GLN A 7 45.01 -48.30 -55.27
C GLN A 7 45.17 -47.01 -54.44
N THR A 8 45.51 -47.23 -53.17
CA THR A 8 46.80 -46.96 -52.48
C THR A 8 47.81 -45.91 -53.02
N SER A 9 48.18 -45.02 -52.08
CA SER A 9 49.55 -44.63 -51.69
C SER A 9 50.39 -43.71 -52.60
N THR A 10 50.73 -42.52 -52.08
CA THR A 10 52.13 -42.07 -51.97
C THR A 10 52.28 -40.89 -51.00
N SER A 11 53.25 -41.07 -50.10
CA SER A 11 53.85 -40.10 -49.19
C SER A 11 54.56 -38.96 -49.93
N ASN A 12 54.55 -37.74 -49.39
CA ASN A 12 55.81 -37.04 -49.09
C ASN A 12 55.63 -35.78 -48.22
N LEU A 13 56.57 -35.66 -47.28
CA LEU A 13 56.70 -34.65 -46.25
C LEU A 13 56.84 -33.21 -46.78
N LYS A 14 56.27 -32.25 -46.04
CA LYS A 14 56.96 -31.04 -45.56
C LYS A 14 56.22 -30.43 -44.36
N ASN A 15 56.87 -30.47 -43.18
CA ASN A 15 56.63 -29.54 -42.05
C ASN A 15 56.90 -28.09 -42.55
N VAL A 16 56.43 -26.97 -41.98
CA VAL A 16 56.26 -26.54 -40.58
C VAL A 16 55.27 -25.34 -40.60
N ASP A 17 54.68 -25.06 -39.43
CA ASP A 17 54.05 -23.80 -38.98
C ASP A 17 52.63 -23.49 -39.46
N GLN A 18 51.64 -23.83 -38.61
CA GLN A 18 50.57 -22.90 -38.20
C GLN A 18 50.04 -23.26 -36.78
N SER A 19 50.16 -22.30 -35.87
CA SER A 19 49.46 -22.23 -34.58
C SER A 19 47.93 -22.33 -34.76
N PRO A 20 47.18 -23.03 -33.90
CA PRO A 20 45.73 -23.07 -34.00
C PRO A 20 45.11 -21.79 -33.40
N ALA A 21 44.59 -20.93 -34.28
CA ALA A 21 43.59 -19.94 -33.90
C ALA A 21 42.31 -20.69 -33.48
N GLN A 22 42.00 -20.70 -32.18
CA GLN A 22 40.69 -21.13 -31.68
C GLN A 22 39.67 -20.02 -31.97
N ALA A 23 38.72 -20.31 -32.85
CA ALA A 23 37.52 -19.50 -33.04
C ALA A 23 36.59 -19.66 -31.82
N SER A 24 36.37 -18.57 -31.10
CA SER A 24 35.36 -18.44 -30.04
C SER A 24 33.96 -18.58 -30.65
N ALA A 25 33.24 -19.65 -30.30
CA ALA A 25 31.84 -19.83 -30.67
C ALA A 25 30.94 -19.07 -29.67
N LYS A 26 30.05 -18.21 -30.18
CA LYS A 26 29.02 -17.51 -29.37
C LYS A 26 28.25 -18.51 -28.50
N LEU A 27 28.37 -18.37 -27.18
CA LEU A 27 27.60 -19.14 -26.20
C LEU A 27 26.15 -18.61 -26.19
N GLY A 28 25.17 -19.50 -26.36
CA GLY A 28 23.75 -19.11 -26.34
C GLY A 28 23.28 -18.60 -24.97
N PRO A 29 22.16 -17.85 -24.90
CA PRO A 29 21.65 -17.22 -23.67
C PRO A 29 21.52 -18.17 -22.47
N GLN A 30 21.10 -19.41 -22.72
CA GLN A 30 20.94 -20.45 -21.69
C GLN A 30 22.27 -20.88 -21.05
N GLN A 31 23.36 -20.85 -21.81
CA GLN A 31 24.68 -21.28 -21.32
C GLN A 31 25.31 -20.22 -20.42
N ILE A 32 25.08 -18.92 -20.69
CA ILE A 32 25.52 -17.80 -19.84
C ILE A 32 24.83 -17.90 -18.48
N LEU A 33 23.51 -18.11 -18.48
CA LEU A 33 22.73 -18.18 -17.25
C LEU A 33 23.14 -19.37 -16.38
N ARG A 34 23.48 -20.51 -17.01
CA ARG A 34 24.04 -21.66 -16.30
C ARG A 34 25.41 -21.37 -15.68
N ASN A 35 26.32 -20.74 -16.43
CA ASN A 35 27.65 -20.38 -15.93
C ASN A 35 27.57 -19.32 -14.81
N LEU A 36 26.66 -18.34 -14.92
CA LEU A 36 26.37 -17.38 -13.87
C LEU A 36 25.91 -18.08 -12.58
N ARG A 37 25.02 -19.08 -12.70
CA ARG A 37 24.57 -19.86 -11.55
C ARG A 37 25.71 -20.64 -10.88
N GLU A 38 26.63 -21.20 -11.66
CA GLU A 38 27.81 -21.89 -11.12
C GLU A 38 28.74 -20.92 -10.36
N ILE A 39 28.94 -19.71 -10.88
CA ILE A 39 29.69 -18.64 -10.19
C ILE A 39 28.97 -18.24 -8.88
N MET A 40 27.65 -18.07 -8.93
CA MET A 40 26.82 -17.72 -7.76
C MET A 40 26.80 -18.80 -6.68
N ALA A 41 26.87 -20.07 -7.07
CA ALA A 41 26.88 -21.22 -6.14
C ALA A 41 28.29 -21.55 -5.60
N SER A 42 29.34 -20.86 -6.06
CA SER A 42 30.71 -21.09 -5.62
C SER A 42 31.00 -20.45 -4.26
N ASP A 43 31.89 -21.05 -3.45
CA ASP A 43 32.34 -20.51 -2.16
C ASP A 43 33.34 -19.32 -2.30
N ALA A 44 33.42 -18.69 -3.47
CA ALA A 44 34.32 -17.56 -3.72
C ALA A 44 33.93 -16.31 -2.91
N ALA A 45 34.90 -15.43 -2.63
CA ALA A 45 34.64 -14.14 -2.00
C ALA A 45 33.78 -13.25 -2.91
N ASP A 46 33.01 -12.33 -2.33
CA ASP A 46 32.02 -11.56 -3.10
C ASP A 46 32.64 -10.68 -4.20
N GLN A 47 33.83 -10.13 -3.96
CA GLN A 47 34.58 -9.40 -4.98
C GLN A 47 35.00 -10.30 -6.14
N ASP A 48 35.50 -11.51 -5.84
CA ASP A 48 35.90 -12.48 -6.86
C ASP A 48 34.71 -12.91 -7.73
N ARG A 49 33.51 -12.99 -7.14
CA ARG A 49 32.27 -13.28 -7.89
C ARG A 49 31.93 -12.15 -8.86
N LEU A 50 31.98 -10.89 -8.41
CA LEU A 50 31.72 -9.74 -9.29
C LEU A 50 32.73 -9.67 -10.44
N ASP A 51 34.00 -9.92 -10.16
CA ASP A 51 35.06 -9.97 -11.17
C ASP A 51 34.81 -11.09 -12.20
N GLN A 52 34.50 -12.31 -11.75
CA GLN A 52 34.16 -13.43 -12.64
C GLN A 52 32.92 -13.14 -13.51
N ILE A 53 31.92 -12.45 -12.97
CA ILE A 53 30.73 -12.04 -13.73
C ILE A 53 31.11 -11.03 -14.82
N THR A 54 31.97 -10.04 -14.53
CA THR A 54 32.40 -9.08 -15.56
C THR A 54 33.14 -9.76 -16.72
N ILE A 55 34.01 -10.74 -16.42
CA ILE A 55 34.73 -11.53 -17.44
C ILE A 55 33.76 -12.36 -18.29
N LEU A 56 32.80 -13.03 -17.66
CA LEU A 56 31.82 -13.87 -18.37
C LEU A 56 30.95 -13.04 -19.32
N VAL A 57 30.47 -11.88 -18.87
CA VAL A 57 29.64 -10.97 -19.68
C VAL A 57 30.44 -10.37 -20.83
N SER A 58 31.66 -9.88 -20.55
CA SER A 58 32.60 -9.37 -21.56
C SER A 58 32.83 -10.39 -22.69
N SER A 59 33.19 -11.62 -22.31
CA SER A 59 33.48 -12.70 -23.26
C SER A 59 32.26 -13.10 -24.08
N ASN A 60 31.07 -13.12 -23.47
CA ASN A 60 29.86 -13.53 -24.19
C ASN A 60 29.35 -12.46 -25.17
N MET A 61 29.37 -11.19 -24.75
CA MET A 61 28.84 -10.09 -25.56
C MET A 61 29.83 -9.59 -26.62
N GLU A 62 31.02 -10.19 -26.70
CA GLU A 62 32.15 -9.70 -27.51
C GLU A 62 32.44 -8.23 -27.20
N ALA A 63 32.29 -7.86 -25.93
CA ALA A 63 32.52 -6.52 -25.42
C ALA A 63 33.96 -6.42 -24.91
N GLU A 64 34.64 -5.33 -25.23
CA GLU A 64 36.01 -5.11 -24.73
C GLU A 64 36.03 -4.57 -23.30
N VAL A 65 34.88 -4.10 -22.80
CA VAL A 65 34.67 -3.66 -21.42
C VAL A 65 33.37 -4.23 -20.87
N CYS A 66 33.42 -4.70 -19.62
CA CYS A 66 32.25 -4.92 -18.77
C CYS A 66 32.51 -4.35 -17.38
N SER A 67 31.61 -3.54 -16.83
CA SER A 67 31.78 -2.87 -15.54
C SER A 67 30.51 -2.88 -14.69
N ILE A 68 30.67 -3.03 -13.38
CA ILE A 68 29.60 -3.00 -12.38
C ILE A 68 29.80 -1.79 -11.48
N TYR A 69 28.79 -0.91 -11.45
CA TYR A 69 28.71 0.23 -10.55
C TYR A 69 27.62 -0.03 -9.51
N LEU A 70 27.88 0.22 -8.22
CA LEU A 70 26.88 0.08 -7.15
C LEU A 70 26.57 1.43 -6.52
N VAL A 71 25.33 1.60 -6.07
CA VAL A 71 24.88 2.85 -5.44
C VAL A 71 25.21 2.85 -3.95
N LEU A 72 25.91 3.89 -3.51
CA LEU A 72 26.24 4.19 -2.13
C LEU A 72 25.04 4.84 -1.39
N ASP A 73 25.03 4.81 -0.07
CA ASP A 73 24.06 5.43 0.84
C ASP A 73 23.92 6.95 0.60
N THR A 74 25.02 7.60 0.21
CA THR A 74 25.07 9.01 -0.22
C THR A 74 24.33 9.26 -1.55
N GLY A 75 23.97 8.20 -2.27
CA GLY A 75 23.37 8.24 -3.60
C GLY A 75 24.38 8.39 -4.74
N GLU A 76 25.68 8.33 -4.46
CA GLU A 76 26.76 8.26 -5.45
C GLU A 76 26.91 6.83 -6.00
N LEU A 77 27.50 6.68 -7.19
CA LEU A 77 27.83 5.38 -7.77
C LEU A 77 29.33 5.13 -7.69
N GLU A 78 29.74 3.98 -7.18
CA GLU A 78 31.14 3.56 -7.12
C GLU A 78 31.38 2.39 -8.08
N LEU A 79 32.55 2.37 -8.74
CA LEU A 79 32.97 1.26 -9.59
C LEU A 79 33.46 0.08 -8.72
N PHE A 80 32.72 -1.02 -8.73
CA PHE A 80 33.01 -2.20 -7.89
C PHE A 80 33.74 -3.31 -8.62
N ALA A 81 33.52 -3.49 -9.93
CA ALA A 81 34.23 -4.50 -10.71
C ALA A 81 34.32 -4.06 -12.18
N THR A 82 35.41 -4.42 -12.85
CA THR A 82 35.58 -4.16 -14.28
C THR A 82 36.49 -5.19 -14.93
N GLU A 83 36.15 -5.55 -16.17
CA GLU A 83 37.03 -6.20 -17.12
C GLU A 83 37.21 -5.23 -18.30
N GLY A 84 38.45 -4.87 -18.64
CA GLY A 84 38.80 -4.00 -19.77
C GLY A 84 39.14 -2.54 -19.43
N LEU A 85 38.56 -1.94 -18.38
CA LEU A 85 39.00 -0.63 -17.87
C LEU A 85 40.24 -0.78 -16.96
N ASN A 86 40.80 0.36 -16.53
CA ASN A 86 41.91 0.36 -15.58
C ASN A 86 41.51 -0.29 -14.24
N LYS A 87 42.21 -1.34 -13.81
CA LYS A 87 41.92 -2.05 -12.55
C LYS A 87 42.14 -1.19 -11.32
N ASP A 88 43.05 -0.21 -11.38
CA ASP A 88 43.30 0.72 -10.27
C ASP A 88 42.12 1.68 -10.03
N ALA A 89 41.16 1.75 -10.97
CA ALA A 89 39.97 2.58 -10.87
C ALA A 89 38.87 1.96 -9.98
N VAL A 90 38.94 0.64 -9.71
CA VAL A 90 38.00 -0.08 -8.84
C VAL A 90 38.13 0.44 -7.40
N HIS A 91 36.99 0.75 -6.77
CA HIS A 91 36.86 1.42 -5.46
C HIS A 91 37.44 2.84 -5.34
N ASN A 92 38.02 3.38 -6.40
CA ASN A 92 38.57 4.74 -6.43
C ASN A 92 37.74 5.70 -7.29
N THR A 93 36.96 5.17 -8.24
CA THR A 93 36.10 5.96 -9.13
C THR A 93 34.71 6.10 -8.54
N LYS A 94 34.28 7.34 -8.30
CA LYS A 94 32.94 7.69 -7.82
C LYS A 94 32.26 8.66 -8.77
N MET A 95 30.98 8.42 -9.03
CA MET A 95 30.16 9.24 -9.90
C MET A 95 29.03 9.88 -9.08
N PRO A 96 28.99 11.23 -9.00
CA PRO A 96 27.96 11.94 -8.26
C PRO A 96 26.54 11.69 -8.80
N LYS A 97 25.55 11.84 -7.92
CA LYS A 97 24.12 11.76 -8.29
C LYS A 97 23.78 12.81 -9.36
N GLY A 98 23.27 12.35 -10.50
CA GLY A 98 22.76 13.19 -11.59
C GLY A 98 23.80 13.56 -12.65
N GLN A 99 25.02 13.01 -12.54
CA GLN A 99 26.10 13.26 -13.50
C GLN A 99 26.53 11.96 -14.17
N GLY A 100 26.75 11.98 -15.49
CA GLY A 100 27.22 10.81 -16.24
C GLY A 100 26.10 9.86 -16.68
N LEU A 101 26.42 9.02 -17.67
CA LEU A 101 25.48 8.05 -18.24
C LEU A 101 25.05 7.00 -17.23
N VAL A 102 25.97 6.56 -16.36
CA VAL A 102 25.71 5.55 -15.34
C VAL A 102 24.74 6.09 -14.28
N SER A 103 24.97 7.30 -13.78
CA SER A 103 24.04 7.95 -12.83
C SER A 103 22.67 8.19 -13.44
N PHE A 104 22.61 8.58 -14.73
CA PHE A 104 21.35 8.72 -15.44
C PHE A 104 20.56 7.40 -15.52
N ILE A 105 21.23 6.27 -15.77
CA ILE A 105 20.60 4.94 -15.81
C ILE A 105 20.07 4.54 -14.43
N ALA A 106 20.86 4.76 -13.38
CA ALA A 106 20.45 4.45 -12.00
C ALA A 106 19.20 5.24 -11.58
N GLN A 107 19.17 6.54 -11.90
CA GLN A 107 18.04 7.41 -11.56
C GLN A 107 16.78 7.12 -12.36
N THR A 108 16.95 6.80 -13.65
CA THR A 108 15.80 6.58 -14.54
C THR A 108 15.32 5.14 -14.53
N ALA A 109 16.06 4.22 -13.91
CA ALA A 109 15.84 2.78 -13.94
C ALA A 109 15.66 2.26 -15.40
N ARG A 110 16.42 2.83 -16.35
CA ARG A 110 16.29 2.53 -17.78
C ARG A 110 17.64 2.26 -18.41
N HIS A 111 17.68 1.26 -19.28
CA HIS A 111 18.86 0.99 -20.06
C HIS A 111 19.12 2.10 -21.09
N LEU A 112 20.38 2.22 -21.50
CA LEU A 112 20.85 3.16 -22.50
C LEU A 112 21.74 2.39 -23.49
N ASN A 113 21.43 2.45 -24.78
CA ASN A 113 22.18 1.78 -25.84
C ASN A 113 22.58 2.82 -26.90
N LEU A 114 23.87 3.16 -26.95
CA LEU A 114 24.42 4.23 -27.77
C LEU A 114 25.54 3.71 -28.66
N ALA A 115 25.51 4.09 -29.95
CA ALA A 115 26.62 3.88 -30.87
C ALA A 115 27.86 4.72 -30.51
N ASN A 116 27.62 5.87 -29.87
CA ASN A 116 28.65 6.78 -29.41
C ASN A 116 28.21 7.42 -28.08
N ALA A 117 28.86 7.04 -26.98
CA ALA A 117 28.58 7.56 -25.65
C ALA A 117 28.82 9.07 -25.55
N ARG A 118 29.87 9.56 -26.24
CA ARG A 118 30.33 10.96 -26.15
C ARG A 118 29.38 11.98 -26.73
N SER A 119 28.47 11.56 -27.61
CA SER A 119 27.48 12.44 -28.23
C SER A 119 26.23 12.66 -27.37
N HIS A 120 26.15 12.04 -26.20
CA HIS A 120 24.98 12.15 -25.33
C HIS A 120 25.16 13.28 -24.30
N ASP A 121 24.11 14.08 -24.07
CA ASP A 121 24.18 15.29 -23.24
C ASP A 121 24.62 15.04 -21.80
N ASN A 122 24.28 13.86 -21.25
CA ASN A 122 24.67 13.44 -19.90
C ASN A 122 26.04 12.72 -19.84
N PHE A 123 26.84 12.71 -20.91
CA PHE A 123 28.16 12.07 -20.88
C PHE A 123 29.13 12.87 -20.02
N VAL A 124 29.79 12.18 -19.08
CA VAL A 124 30.84 12.74 -18.23
C VAL A 124 32.06 11.83 -18.38
N TYR A 125 33.21 12.42 -18.69
CA TYR A 125 34.45 11.69 -18.89
C TYR A 125 35.21 11.51 -17.57
N LEU A 126 35.58 10.26 -17.28
CA LEU A 126 36.35 9.90 -16.08
C LEU A 126 37.77 9.44 -16.47
N PRO A 127 38.79 10.33 -16.42
CA PRO A 127 40.14 10.03 -16.92
C PRO A 127 40.81 8.83 -16.23
N GLU A 128 40.53 8.61 -14.94
CA GLU A 128 41.06 7.50 -14.15
C GLU A 128 40.66 6.11 -14.66
N THR A 129 39.56 6.00 -15.41
CA THR A 129 39.04 4.74 -15.94
C THR A 129 39.72 4.31 -17.25
N GLY A 130 40.36 5.23 -17.96
CA GLY A 130 40.94 4.98 -19.28
C GLY A 130 39.91 4.74 -20.40
N GLU A 131 38.66 5.20 -20.22
CA GLU A 131 37.55 4.90 -21.13
C GLU A 131 37.63 5.59 -22.52
N GLU A 132 38.70 6.33 -22.79
CA GLU A 132 38.84 7.23 -23.94
C GLU A 132 38.92 6.55 -25.31
N VAL A 133 39.20 5.26 -25.35
CA VAL A 133 39.28 4.48 -26.59
C VAL A 133 37.94 3.84 -26.96
N TYR A 134 36.94 3.89 -26.08
CA TYR A 134 35.64 3.25 -26.29
C TYR A 134 34.61 4.25 -26.81
N HIS A 135 33.73 3.75 -27.69
CA HIS A 135 32.73 4.54 -28.39
C HIS A 135 31.32 4.04 -28.09
N SER A 136 31.03 2.77 -28.31
CA SER A 136 29.69 2.24 -28.00
C SER A 136 29.50 2.08 -26.50
N PHE A 137 28.25 2.21 -26.04
CA PHE A 137 27.87 2.06 -24.65
C PHE A 137 26.51 1.39 -24.56
N LEU A 138 26.44 0.29 -23.80
CA LEU A 138 25.19 -0.29 -23.34
C LEU A 138 25.24 -0.40 -21.83
N GLY A 139 24.32 0.27 -21.13
CA GLY A 139 24.17 0.14 -19.69
C GLY A 139 22.76 -0.25 -19.33
N VAL A 140 22.61 -1.16 -18.37
CA VAL A 140 21.32 -1.61 -17.81
C VAL A 140 21.33 -1.41 -16.30
N PRO A 141 20.20 -1.00 -15.69
CA PRO A 141 20.13 -0.85 -14.25
C PRO A 141 20.10 -2.22 -13.57
N ILE A 142 20.84 -2.37 -12.48
CA ILE A 142 20.70 -3.48 -11.55
C ILE A 142 19.57 -3.09 -10.60
N LEU A 143 18.42 -3.73 -10.76
CA LEU A 143 17.21 -3.42 -10.02
C LEU A 143 16.91 -4.52 -9.01
N LYS A 144 16.66 -4.12 -7.77
CA LYS A 144 16.06 -5.00 -6.75
C LYS A 144 14.75 -4.37 -6.31
N HIS A 145 13.64 -5.08 -6.52
CA HIS A 145 12.29 -4.62 -6.17
C HIS A 145 11.92 -3.22 -6.70
N GLY A 146 12.39 -2.88 -7.91
CA GLY A 146 12.15 -1.57 -8.55
C GLY A 146 13.12 -0.44 -8.13
N ILE A 147 13.97 -0.68 -7.13
CA ILE A 147 15.02 0.25 -6.70
C ILE A 147 16.31 -0.06 -7.49
N SER A 148 16.94 0.97 -8.04
CA SER A 148 18.26 0.81 -8.65
C SER A 148 19.32 0.75 -7.56
N ILE A 149 19.94 -0.42 -7.43
CA ILE A 149 21.04 -0.69 -6.50
C ILE A 149 22.40 -0.63 -7.20
N GLY A 150 22.39 -0.53 -8.53
CA GLY A 150 23.59 -0.39 -9.34
C GLY A 150 23.29 -0.31 -10.84
N VAL A 151 24.34 -0.37 -11.64
CA VAL A 151 24.31 -0.34 -13.11
C VAL A 151 25.38 -1.28 -13.65
N LEU A 152 24.99 -2.13 -14.60
CA LEU A 152 25.88 -3.00 -15.36
C LEU A 152 26.11 -2.38 -16.74
N VAL A 153 27.37 -2.22 -17.13
CA VAL A 153 27.79 -1.48 -18.33
C VAL A 153 28.70 -2.32 -19.21
N VAL A 154 28.49 -2.30 -20.53
CA VAL A 154 29.40 -2.85 -21.53
C VAL A 154 29.74 -1.82 -22.62
N GLN A 155 30.99 -1.81 -23.08
CA GLN A 155 31.49 -0.86 -24.08
C GLN A 155 32.37 -1.55 -25.13
N ASN A 156 32.40 -0.98 -26.35
CA ASN A 156 33.35 -1.38 -27.40
C ASN A 156 34.09 -0.18 -28.00
N LYS A 157 35.27 -0.46 -28.58
CA LYS A 157 36.03 0.52 -29.37
C LYS A 157 35.34 0.85 -30.69
N SER A 158 34.62 -0.11 -31.27
CA SER A 158 33.84 0.10 -32.48
C SER A 158 32.54 0.87 -32.17
N MET A 159 32.14 1.78 -33.07
CA MET A 159 30.82 2.40 -33.01
C MET A 159 29.78 1.37 -33.47
N ARG A 160 29.09 0.77 -32.51
CA ARG A 160 28.02 -0.21 -32.74
C ARG A 160 26.83 0.06 -31.84
N ILE A 161 25.63 -0.27 -32.34
CA ILE A 161 24.43 -0.36 -31.53
C ILE A 161 24.24 -1.83 -31.19
N TYR A 162 24.06 -2.16 -29.91
CA TYR A 162 23.82 -3.54 -29.48
C TYR A 162 22.42 -3.98 -29.94
N SER A 163 22.27 -5.24 -30.31
CA SER A 163 20.97 -5.78 -30.71
C SER A 163 20.00 -5.86 -29.53
N GLU A 164 18.69 -5.97 -29.79
CA GLU A 164 17.70 -6.19 -28.72
C GLU A 164 17.99 -7.47 -27.93
N GLU A 165 18.45 -8.53 -28.59
CA GLU A 165 18.84 -9.80 -27.95
C GLU A 165 20.02 -9.59 -26.99
N GLU A 166 21.04 -8.81 -27.38
CA GLU A 166 22.18 -8.47 -26.53
C GLU A 166 21.77 -7.63 -25.32
N CYS A 167 20.85 -6.69 -25.51
CA CYS A 167 20.32 -5.87 -24.43
C CYS A 167 19.55 -6.71 -23.40
N GLU A 168 18.77 -7.68 -23.86
CA GLU A 168 18.03 -8.59 -22.98
C GLU A 168 18.90 -9.57 -22.22
N VAL A 169 19.97 -10.07 -22.86
CA VAL A 169 20.98 -10.88 -22.16
C VAL A 169 21.55 -10.08 -21.00
N LEU A 170 22.01 -8.85 -21.24
CA LEU A 170 22.59 -7.99 -20.21
C LEU A 170 21.57 -7.67 -19.10
N TYR A 171 20.30 -7.43 -19.45
CA TYR A 171 19.23 -7.22 -18.47
C TYR A 171 19.01 -8.44 -17.58
N THR A 172 19.07 -9.65 -18.16
CA THR A 172 18.92 -10.89 -17.41
C THR A 172 20.09 -11.09 -16.44
N VAL A 173 21.31 -10.76 -16.87
CA VAL A 173 22.48 -10.76 -15.97
C VAL A 173 22.32 -9.74 -14.85
N SER A 174 21.79 -8.55 -15.14
CA SER A 174 21.57 -7.52 -14.13
C SER A 174 20.57 -7.93 -13.05
N MET A 175 19.50 -8.67 -13.41
CA MET A 175 18.55 -9.21 -12.45
C MET A 175 19.21 -10.27 -11.54
N LEU A 176 20.04 -11.15 -12.10
CA LEU A 176 20.78 -12.15 -11.32
C LEU A 176 21.79 -11.49 -10.37
N LEU A 177 22.51 -10.47 -10.86
CA LEU A 177 23.43 -9.68 -10.06
C LEU A 177 22.73 -9.02 -8.88
N ALA A 178 21.51 -8.53 -9.06
CA ALA A 178 20.75 -7.90 -7.98
C ALA A 178 20.53 -8.86 -6.80
N GLU A 179 20.28 -10.14 -7.08
CA GLU A 179 20.13 -11.17 -6.05
C GLU A 179 21.45 -11.45 -5.32
N VAL A 180 22.56 -11.55 -6.06
CA VAL A 180 23.91 -11.76 -5.47
C VAL A 180 24.30 -10.63 -4.53
N ILE A 181 24.16 -9.39 -4.99
CA ILE A 181 24.52 -8.20 -4.21
C ILE A 181 23.72 -8.16 -2.91
N SER A 182 22.48 -8.68 -2.94
CA SER A 182 21.57 -8.58 -1.82
C SER A 182 21.59 -9.75 -0.84
N THR A 183 22.11 -10.90 -1.26
CA THR A 183 22.35 -12.08 -0.41
C THR A 183 23.74 -12.08 0.21
N SER A 184 24.67 -11.31 -0.37
CA SER A 184 25.99 -11.09 0.18
C SER A 184 25.94 -10.29 1.48
N LYS A 185 26.38 -10.93 2.57
CA LYS A 185 26.64 -10.26 3.85
C LYS A 185 28.00 -9.55 3.89
N SER A 186 28.90 -9.82 2.94
CA SER A 186 30.30 -9.34 2.96
C SER A 186 30.58 -8.18 2.00
N ILE A 187 29.65 -7.85 1.09
CA ILE A 187 29.67 -6.57 0.35
C ILE A 187 29.39 -5.39 1.31
N SER A 188 28.87 -5.68 2.51
CA SER A 188 29.00 -4.83 3.69
C SER A 188 30.23 -5.22 4.51
N LEU A 189 31.06 -4.22 4.84
CA LEU A 189 32.14 -4.21 5.84
C LEU A 189 33.45 -4.95 5.49
N SER A 190 34.30 -4.30 4.70
CA SER A 190 35.76 -4.39 4.94
C SER A 190 36.52 -3.13 4.46
N GLY A 191 36.26 -2.01 5.15
CA GLY A 191 37.27 -0.96 5.34
C GLY A 191 37.84 -1.10 6.76
N LEU A 192 39.03 -1.69 6.86
CA LEU A 192 39.80 -1.95 8.08
C LEU A 192 39.52 -1.03 9.28
N ILE A 193 39.33 -1.67 10.43
CA ILE A 193 39.51 -1.11 11.78
C ILE A 193 40.87 -0.43 11.85
N THR A 194 40.92 0.89 11.62
CA THR A 194 41.81 1.85 12.29
C THR A 194 41.39 3.28 11.91
N GLY A 195 40.76 3.97 12.85
CA GLY A 195 40.84 5.43 13.04
C GLY A 195 40.43 6.34 11.89
N LYS A 196 39.26 6.98 12.05
CA LYS A 196 38.83 8.23 11.39
C LYS A 196 39.00 8.24 9.86
N ASN A 197 38.00 7.73 9.16
CA ASN A 197 37.42 8.30 7.94
C ASN A 197 36.15 7.50 7.63
N GLU A 198 34.99 8.14 7.83
CA GLU A 198 33.67 7.62 7.44
C GLU A 198 33.69 7.47 5.90
N LYS A 199 33.76 6.24 5.41
CA LYS A 199 33.47 5.95 4.00
C LYS A 199 31.96 5.71 3.86
N PRO A 200 31.32 6.21 2.78
CA PRO A 200 29.91 5.93 2.48
C PRO A 200 29.64 4.42 2.44
N GLU A 201 28.57 3.96 3.08
CA GLU A 201 28.11 2.56 3.00
C GLU A 201 27.29 2.36 1.71
N LEU A 202 26.94 1.12 1.33
CA LEU A 202 26.07 0.87 0.18
C LEU A 202 24.61 1.17 0.53
N ILE A 203 23.75 1.47 -0.45
CA ILE A 203 22.30 1.45 -0.21
C ILE A 203 21.95 0.07 0.33
N ASP A 204 21.33 0.05 1.52
CA ASP A 204 20.93 -1.16 2.22
C ASP A 204 19.78 -1.88 1.51
N ALA A 205 20.12 -2.54 0.40
CA ALA A 205 19.25 -3.42 -0.38
C ALA A 205 18.89 -4.71 0.38
N SER A 206 19.46 -4.90 1.57
CA SER A 206 19.21 -6.02 2.49
C SER A 206 18.20 -5.68 3.59
N HIS A 207 17.69 -4.44 3.66
CA HIS A 207 16.74 -4.02 4.69
C HIS A 207 17.22 -4.38 6.11
N SER A 208 18.48 -4.11 6.42
CA SER A 208 19.14 -4.41 7.69
C SER A 208 19.26 -3.21 8.64
N MET A 209 19.12 -1.98 8.12
CA MET A 209 19.35 -0.74 8.86
C MET A 209 18.07 -0.15 9.46
N PRO A 210 18.16 0.60 10.58
CA PRO A 210 17.03 1.32 11.14
C PRO A 210 16.50 2.39 10.19
N VAL A 211 15.18 2.45 10.01
CA VAL A 211 14.51 3.47 9.16
C VAL A 211 13.40 4.13 9.96
N ASN A 212 13.29 5.46 9.84
CA ASN A 212 12.15 6.21 10.37
C ASN A 212 11.33 6.77 9.20
N LEU A 213 10.02 6.52 9.22
CA LEU A 213 9.06 6.98 8.22
C LEU A 213 7.93 7.74 8.90
N ASN A 214 7.35 8.70 8.18
CA ASN A 214 6.31 9.58 8.72
C ASN A 214 5.00 9.40 7.95
N GLY A 215 3.90 9.46 8.68
CA GLY A 215 2.54 9.38 8.15
C GLY A 215 1.56 10.25 8.91
N ILE A 216 0.29 10.02 8.66
CA ILE A 216 -0.84 10.70 9.28
C ILE A 216 -1.46 9.76 10.30
N SER A 217 -1.64 10.23 11.54
CA SER A 217 -2.33 9.47 12.57
C SER A 217 -3.80 9.24 12.25
N PHE A 218 -4.24 7.98 12.29
CA PHE A 218 -5.65 7.58 12.18
C PHE A 218 -6.24 7.25 13.55
N SER A 219 -5.45 6.57 14.39
CA SER A 219 -5.81 6.16 15.74
C SER A 219 -4.58 6.26 16.64
N ASN A 220 -4.73 6.90 17.79
CA ASN A 220 -3.62 7.17 18.71
C ASN A 220 -3.14 5.91 19.42
N GLY A 221 -1.93 5.96 19.97
CA GLY A 221 -1.34 4.94 20.82
C GLY A 221 0.05 4.52 20.35
N ILE A 222 0.66 3.61 21.09
CA ILE A 222 1.98 3.06 20.78
C ILE A 222 1.84 1.57 20.53
N ALA A 223 2.27 1.11 19.37
CA ALA A 223 2.36 -0.30 19.04
C ALA A 223 3.83 -0.69 18.92
N ILE A 224 4.21 -1.81 19.53
CA ILE A 224 5.53 -2.43 19.40
C ILE A 224 5.29 -3.87 18.96
N GLY A 225 5.95 -4.31 17.90
CA GLY A 225 5.70 -5.65 17.37
C GLY A 225 6.51 -5.99 16.14
N ARG A 226 6.06 -7.03 15.45
CA ARG A 226 6.65 -7.55 14.22
C ARG A 226 5.76 -7.25 13.03
N VAL A 227 6.40 -6.85 11.94
CA VAL A 227 5.72 -6.54 10.69
C VAL A 227 5.14 -7.82 10.09
N VAL A 228 3.86 -7.75 9.76
CA VAL A 228 3.17 -8.72 8.92
C VAL A 228 2.60 -7.97 7.73
N LEU A 229 3.01 -8.34 6.53
CA LEU A 229 2.46 -7.77 5.31
C LEU A 229 1.09 -8.40 5.05
N HIS A 230 0.05 -7.57 4.93
CA HIS A 230 -1.30 -8.00 4.52
C HIS A 230 -1.22 -8.77 3.20
N GLU A 231 -0.34 -8.31 2.31
CA GLU A 231 -0.01 -8.92 1.05
C GLU A 231 1.49 -9.27 1.01
N PRO A 232 1.88 -10.53 1.26
CA PRO A 232 3.29 -10.90 1.30
C PRO A 232 3.93 -10.77 -0.10
N ARG A 233 5.21 -10.39 -0.12
CA ARG A 233 6.01 -10.26 -1.34
C ARG A 233 6.12 -11.60 -2.07
N ILE A 234 6.14 -11.55 -3.40
CA ILE A 234 6.25 -12.74 -4.23
C ILE A 234 7.74 -13.02 -4.44
N ILE A 235 8.26 -14.05 -3.79
CA ILE A 235 9.66 -14.46 -3.94
C ILE A 235 9.76 -15.41 -5.14
N ILE A 236 10.44 -14.97 -6.19
CA ILE A 236 10.72 -15.81 -7.37
C ILE A 236 11.97 -16.63 -7.08
N THR A 237 11.79 -17.87 -6.62
CA THR A 237 12.91 -18.74 -6.19
C THR A 237 13.60 -19.46 -7.36
N ASN A 238 12.93 -19.60 -8.50
CA ASN A 238 13.47 -20.32 -9.68
C ASN A 238 13.54 -19.38 -10.88
N LEU A 239 14.77 -19.05 -11.29
CA LEU A 239 15.07 -18.09 -12.36
C LEU A 239 15.19 -18.73 -13.75
N ILE A 240 15.40 -20.05 -13.83
CA ILE A 240 15.65 -20.80 -15.07
C ILE A 240 14.86 -22.11 -15.04
N SER A 241 14.17 -22.44 -16.13
CA SER A 241 13.55 -23.76 -16.35
C SER A 241 14.23 -24.45 -17.52
N ASP A 242 14.53 -25.74 -17.35
CA ASP A 242 15.08 -26.60 -18.41
C ASP A 242 13.98 -27.04 -19.41
N ASP A 243 12.70 -26.82 -19.10
CA ASP A 243 11.55 -27.17 -19.94
C ASP A 243 10.64 -25.96 -20.21
N ILE A 244 10.89 -25.34 -21.36
CA ILE A 244 10.13 -24.20 -21.88
C ILE A 244 8.65 -24.58 -22.08
N GLU A 245 8.33 -25.78 -22.58
CA GLU A 245 6.94 -26.17 -22.82
C GLU A 245 6.11 -26.25 -21.53
N THR A 246 6.74 -26.72 -20.45
CA THR A 246 6.10 -26.75 -19.12
C THR A 246 5.84 -25.35 -18.59
N GLU A 247 6.76 -24.41 -18.78
CA GLU A 247 6.55 -23.00 -18.39
C GLU A 247 5.46 -22.31 -19.23
N HIS A 248 5.37 -22.62 -20.53
CA HIS A 248 4.24 -22.17 -21.36
C HIS A 248 2.91 -22.68 -20.84
N LYS A 249 2.83 -23.95 -20.39
CA LYS A 249 1.61 -24.51 -19.80
C LYS A 249 1.27 -23.84 -18.47
N ARG A 250 2.25 -23.65 -17.58
CA ARG A 250 2.08 -22.96 -16.28
C ARG A 250 1.55 -21.54 -16.46
N LEU A 251 2.17 -20.74 -17.35
CA LEU A 251 1.73 -19.38 -17.64
C LEU A 251 0.31 -19.34 -18.20
N ASN A 252 -0.02 -20.23 -19.15
CA ASN A 252 -1.37 -20.29 -19.72
C ASN A 252 -2.43 -20.66 -18.67
N GLN A 253 -2.13 -21.60 -17.78
CA GLN A 253 -3.00 -21.97 -16.67
C GLN A 253 -3.18 -20.81 -15.69
N ALA A 254 -2.11 -20.10 -15.34
CA ALA A 254 -2.18 -18.97 -14.42
C ALA A 254 -3.01 -17.80 -14.99
N ILE A 255 -2.83 -17.46 -16.27
CA ILE A 255 -3.65 -16.44 -16.96
C ILE A 255 -5.12 -16.88 -16.99
N HIS A 256 -5.39 -18.18 -17.22
CA HIS A 256 -6.75 -18.69 -17.19
C HIS A 256 -7.39 -18.57 -15.80
N SER A 257 -6.68 -18.97 -14.75
CA SER A 257 -7.11 -18.84 -13.35
C SER A 257 -7.34 -17.38 -12.95
N LEU A 258 -6.47 -16.46 -13.39
CA LEU A 258 -6.62 -15.02 -13.16
C LEU A 258 -7.91 -14.49 -13.79
N ARG A 259 -8.14 -14.79 -15.06
CA ARG A 259 -9.36 -14.38 -15.78
C ARG A 259 -10.59 -14.95 -15.09
N LYS A 260 -10.57 -16.23 -14.73
CA LYS A 260 -11.68 -16.88 -14.04
C LYS A 260 -11.95 -16.23 -12.68
N SER A 261 -10.92 -15.95 -11.89
CA SER A 261 -11.07 -15.26 -10.60
C SER A 261 -11.70 -13.87 -10.75
N ILE A 262 -11.29 -13.09 -11.75
CA ILE A 262 -11.86 -11.76 -12.01
C ILE A 262 -13.31 -11.88 -12.53
N SER A 263 -13.57 -12.82 -13.46
CA SER A 263 -14.92 -13.10 -13.98
C SER A 263 -15.88 -13.55 -12.89
N ASP A 264 -15.48 -14.52 -12.05
CA ASP A 264 -16.28 -15.00 -10.92
C ASP A 264 -16.58 -13.84 -9.94
N THR A 265 -15.62 -12.92 -9.75
CA THR A 265 -15.81 -11.72 -8.92
C THR A 265 -16.78 -10.72 -9.56
N LEU A 266 -16.75 -10.56 -10.89
CA LEU A 266 -17.70 -9.70 -11.64
C LEU A 266 -19.11 -10.30 -11.74
N GLU A 267 -19.23 -11.61 -11.75
CA GLU A 267 -20.49 -12.37 -11.77
C GLU A 267 -21.11 -12.49 -10.37
N ARG A 268 -20.36 -12.20 -9.29
CA ARG A 268 -20.93 -12.08 -7.96
C ARG A 268 -21.97 -10.95 -7.93
N PRO A 269 -23.20 -11.22 -7.46
CA PRO A 269 -24.28 -10.22 -7.41
C PRO A 269 -23.95 -8.97 -6.57
N ASP A 270 -22.97 -9.09 -5.66
CA ASP A 270 -22.56 -8.04 -4.73
C ASP A 270 -21.63 -6.98 -5.35
N LEU A 271 -20.86 -7.33 -6.40
CA LEU A 271 -19.96 -6.40 -7.11
C LEU A 271 -20.59 -5.75 -8.35
N SER A 272 -21.80 -6.16 -8.72
CA SER A 272 -22.49 -5.66 -9.92
C SER A 272 -22.99 -4.21 -9.80
N ARG A 273 -22.72 -3.49 -8.70
CA ARG A 273 -23.38 -2.21 -8.36
C ARG A 273 -22.49 -1.08 -7.86
N THR A 274 -21.20 -1.34 -7.60
CA THR A 274 -20.19 -0.30 -7.37
C THR A 274 -19.54 0.04 -8.71
N GLY A 275 -19.98 1.14 -9.35
CA GLY A 275 -19.51 1.51 -10.70
C GLY A 275 -17.98 1.55 -10.81
N GLU A 276 -17.31 2.19 -9.85
CA GLU A 276 -15.85 2.33 -9.88
C GLU A 276 -15.09 1.00 -9.73
N HIS A 277 -15.50 0.12 -8.80
CA HIS A 277 -14.86 -1.21 -8.65
C HIS A 277 -15.15 -2.13 -9.84
N ARG A 278 -16.36 -2.05 -10.42
CA ARG A 278 -16.69 -2.79 -11.63
C ARG A 278 -15.89 -2.29 -12.83
N ASP A 279 -15.75 -0.98 -13.00
CA ASP A 279 -14.95 -0.37 -14.06
C ASP A 279 -13.47 -0.77 -13.94
N ILE A 280 -12.92 -0.85 -12.71
CA ILE A 280 -11.58 -1.37 -12.44
C ILE A 280 -11.48 -2.85 -12.84
N LEU A 281 -12.43 -3.70 -12.40
CA LEU A 281 -12.40 -5.13 -12.73
C LEU A 281 -12.66 -5.43 -14.21
N GLU A 282 -13.48 -4.63 -14.88
CA GLU A 282 -13.67 -4.69 -16.34
C GLU A 282 -12.38 -4.27 -17.05
N THR A 283 -11.68 -3.24 -16.56
CA THR A 283 -10.36 -2.84 -17.02
C THR A 283 -9.34 -3.97 -16.83
N TYR A 284 -9.35 -4.64 -15.68
CA TYR A 284 -8.50 -5.80 -15.39
C TYR A 284 -8.78 -6.95 -16.36
N LEU A 285 -10.05 -7.24 -16.66
CA LEU A 285 -10.41 -8.22 -17.69
C LEU A 285 -9.95 -7.82 -19.08
N MET A 286 -10.07 -6.54 -19.45
CA MET A 286 -9.59 -6.04 -20.74
C MET A 286 -8.09 -6.28 -20.89
N PHE A 287 -7.30 -5.94 -19.87
CA PHE A 287 -5.85 -6.18 -19.86
C PHE A 287 -5.50 -7.66 -19.80
N ALA A 288 -6.18 -8.44 -18.95
CA ALA A 288 -5.96 -9.88 -18.88
C ALA A 288 -6.26 -10.59 -20.21
N ASN A 289 -7.16 -10.03 -21.03
CA ASN A 289 -7.50 -10.49 -22.38
C ASN A 289 -6.62 -9.92 -23.49
N ASP A 290 -5.73 -8.97 -23.19
CA ASP A 290 -4.84 -8.35 -24.15
C ASP A 290 -3.89 -9.40 -24.78
N ARG A 291 -3.99 -9.55 -26.10
CA ARG A 291 -3.18 -10.51 -26.88
C ARG A 291 -1.71 -10.10 -26.92
N GLY A 292 -1.42 -8.81 -26.90
CA GLY A 292 -0.07 -8.26 -26.85
C GLY A 292 0.60 -8.47 -25.50
N TRP A 293 -0.12 -8.33 -24.38
CA TRP A 293 0.40 -8.65 -23.05
C TRP A 293 0.78 -10.12 -22.94
N LYS A 294 -0.13 -11.01 -23.35
CA LYS A 294 0.14 -12.45 -23.43
C LYS A 294 1.31 -12.81 -24.35
N ARG A 295 1.37 -12.18 -25.54
CA ARG A 295 2.45 -12.40 -26.52
C ARG A 295 3.82 -12.04 -25.92
N ARG A 296 3.95 -10.87 -25.29
CA ARG A 296 5.21 -10.42 -24.68
C ARG A 296 5.71 -11.38 -23.60
N MET A 297 4.81 -11.93 -22.77
CA MET A 297 5.19 -12.91 -21.76
C MET A 297 5.65 -14.24 -22.40
N HIS A 298 4.98 -14.71 -23.45
CA HIS A 298 5.43 -15.89 -24.19
C HIS A 298 6.75 -15.68 -24.95
N GLU A 299 7.00 -14.47 -25.47
CA GLU A 299 8.28 -14.10 -26.07
C GLU A 299 9.41 -14.12 -25.04
N ALA A 300 9.17 -13.68 -23.81
CA ALA A 300 10.13 -13.78 -22.72
C ALA A 300 10.41 -15.25 -22.32
N LEU A 301 9.38 -16.11 -22.30
CA LEU A 301 9.54 -17.56 -22.04
C LEU A 301 10.39 -18.26 -23.10
N ASN A 302 10.16 -17.96 -24.38
CA ASN A 302 10.94 -18.53 -25.50
C ASN A 302 12.44 -18.22 -25.40
N LYS A 303 12.83 -17.23 -24.60
CA LYS A 303 14.23 -16.84 -24.33
C LYS A 303 14.84 -17.59 -23.15
N GLY A 304 14.15 -18.60 -22.62
CA GLY A 304 14.66 -19.50 -21.56
C GLY A 304 14.45 -18.99 -20.13
N THR A 305 13.47 -18.11 -19.91
CA THR A 305 13.11 -17.64 -18.54
C THR A 305 11.95 -18.46 -17.97
N THR A 306 11.79 -18.46 -16.64
CA THR A 306 10.61 -19.02 -15.97
C THR A 306 9.38 -18.14 -16.14
N ALA A 307 8.19 -18.70 -15.93
CA ALA A 307 6.92 -17.96 -16.05
C ALA A 307 6.87 -16.73 -15.14
N GLU A 308 7.44 -16.83 -13.94
CA GLU A 308 7.51 -15.73 -12.98
C GLU A 308 8.38 -14.57 -13.52
N ILE A 309 9.59 -14.87 -14.00
CA ILE A 309 10.50 -13.87 -14.57
C ILE A 309 9.94 -13.26 -15.86
N ALA A 310 9.23 -14.05 -16.66
CA ALA A 310 8.55 -13.55 -17.85
C ALA A 310 7.47 -12.51 -17.52
N VAL A 311 6.71 -12.71 -16.44
CA VAL A 311 5.70 -11.74 -15.97
C VAL A 311 6.38 -10.47 -15.44
N GLU A 312 7.38 -10.62 -14.57
CA GLU A 312 8.10 -9.49 -13.97
C GLU A 312 8.79 -8.62 -15.02
N LYS A 313 9.49 -9.22 -16.00
CA LYS A 313 10.12 -8.48 -17.10
C LYS A 313 9.11 -7.66 -17.90
N VAL A 314 7.95 -8.23 -18.21
CA VAL A 314 6.90 -7.53 -18.96
C VAL A 314 6.29 -6.40 -18.13
N GLN A 315 6.17 -6.59 -16.82
CA GLN A 315 5.72 -5.57 -15.88
C GLN A 315 6.69 -4.39 -15.83
N ILE A 316 7.98 -4.64 -15.56
CA ILE A 316 9.04 -3.61 -15.53
C ILE A 316 9.11 -2.84 -16.85
N ALA A 317 9.09 -3.53 -18.00
CA ALA A 317 9.12 -2.89 -19.30
C ALA A 317 7.87 -2.03 -19.58
N THR A 318 6.70 -2.49 -19.12
CA THR A 318 5.45 -1.74 -19.26
C THR A 318 5.44 -0.51 -18.36
N HIS A 319 5.89 -0.64 -17.11
CA HIS A 319 6.04 0.43 -16.14
C HIS A 319 6.99 1.53 -16.66
N ALA A 320 8.18 1.13 -17.14
CA ALA A 320 9.15 2.06 -17.70
C ALA A 320 8.63 2.85 -18.91
N ARG A 321 7.73 2.27 -19.72
CA ARG A 321 7.08 2.94 -20.86
C ARG A 321 5.97 3.89 -20.43
N MET A 322 5.15 3.52 -19.45
CA MET A 322 4.04 4.34 -18.97
C MET A 322 4.52 5.58 -18.19
N LEU A 323 5.63 5.49 -17.46
CA LEU A 323 6.27 6.65 -16.84
C LEU A 323 6.75 7.73 -17.84
N ARG A 324 6.82 7.41 -19.15
CA ARG A 324 7.10 8.41 -20.22
C ARG A 324 5.85 9.13 -20.70
N GLN A 325 4.65 8.71 -20.29
CA GLN A 325 3.40 9.34 -20.69
C GLN A 325 3.13 10.57 -19.83
N PRO A 326 2.92 11.75 -20.43
CA PRO A 326 2.66 12.98 -19.68
C PRO A 326 1.28 12.96 -19.00
N ASP A 327 0.34 12.16 -19.51
CA ASP A 327 -1.04 12.09 -19.04
C ASP A 327 -1.15 11.52 -17.60
N PRO A 328 -1.66 12.30 -16.63
CA PRO A 328 -1.94 11.82 -15.28
C PRO A 328 -2.90 10.62 -15.24
N TYR A 329 -3.86 10.55 -16.14
CA TYR A 329 -4.83 9.44 -16.21
C TYR A 329 -4.13 8.11 -16.55
N LEU A 330 -3.15 8.13 -17.45
CA LEU A 330 -2.37 6.93 -17.79
C LEU A 330 -1.43 6.49 -16.67
N ARG A 331 -1.01 7.41 -15.79
CA ARG A 331 -0.22 7.08 -14.59
C ARG A 331 -1.07 6.44 -13.50
N GLU A 332 -2.30 6.89 -13.30
CA GLU A 332 -3.24 6.24 -12.37
C GLU A 332 -3.53 4.80 -12.79
N ARG A 333 -3.64 4.54 -14.11
CA ARG A 333 -3.80 3.19 -14.69
C ARG A 333 -2.54 2.32 -14.68
N LEU A 334 -1.39 2.85 -14.29
CA LEU A 334 -0.17 2.06 -14.14
C LEU A 334 -0.28 1.11 -12.95
N HIS A 335 -0.83 1.61 -11.83
CA HIS A 335 -1.05 0.81 -10.63
C HIS A 335 -1.99 -0.38 -10.89
N ASP A 336 -3.02 -0.19 -11.73
CA ASP A 336 -3.92 -1.25 -12.18
C ASP A 336 -3.17 -2.40 -12.90
N LEU A 337 -2.17 -2.06 -13.72
CA LEU A 337 -1.35 -3.04 -14.45
C LEU A 337 -0.38 -3.77 -13.52
N ASP A 338 0.18 -3.06 -12.56
CA ASP A 338 1.07 -3.65 -11.56
C ASP A 338 0.32 -4.61 -10.62
N ASP A 339 -0.89 -4.25 -10.19
CA ASP A 339 -1.76 -5.15 -9.41
C ASP A 339 -2.09 -6.43 -10.19
N LEU A 340 -2.42 -6.30 -11.49
CA LEU A 340 -2.69 -7.46 -12.34
C LEU A 340 -1.46 -8.37 -12.50
N GLY A 341 -0.26 -7.78 -12.66
CA GLY A 341 1.01 -8.50 -12.71
C GLY A 341 1.29 -9.26 -11.42
N ASN A 342 1.13 -8.59 -10.27
CA ASN A 342 1.30 -9.18 -8.95
C ASN A 342 0.30 -10.32 -8.69
N ARG A 343 -0.97 -10.17 -9.08
CA ARG A 343 -1.97 -11.25 -8.98
C ARG A 343 -1.59 -12.45 -9.84
N LEU A 344 -1.08 -12.23 -11.05
CA LEU A 344 -0.63 -13.31 -11.92
C LEU A 344 0.56 -14.07 -11.30
N LEU A 345 1.52 -13.33 -10.75
CA LEU A 345 2.66 -13.88 -10.02
C LEU A 345 2.21 -14.72 -8.80
N ARG A 346 1.21 -14.27 -8.03
CA ARG A 346 0.67 -15.05 -6.88
C ARG A 346 0.08 -16.39 -7.30
N ILE A 347 -0.59 -16.43 -8.46
CA ILE A 347 -1.16 -17.65 -9.01
C ILE A 347 -0.03 -18.59 -9.47
N LEU A 348 1.02 -18.05 -10.08
CA LEU A 348 2.19 -18.83 -10.53
C LEU A 348 2.97 -19.44 -9.37
N THR A 349 3.10 -18.72 -8.26
CA THR A 349 3.74 -19.19 -7.01
C THR A 349 2.79 -20.02 -6.12
N ASN A 350 1.65 -20.46 -6.68
CA ASN A 350 0.77 -21.47 -6.11
C ASN A 350 0.15 -21.10 -4.74
N ASN A 351 -0.31 -19.85 -4.59
CA ASN A 351 -1.18 -19.42 -3.48
C ASN A 351 -0.62 -19.61 -2.06
N GLN A 352 0.70 -19.84 -1.89
CA GLN A 352 1.29 -19.87 -0.53
C GLN A 352 1.22 -18.50 0.18
N ALA A 353 0.96 -17.43 -0.57
CA ALA A 353 0.81 -16.07 -0.07
C ALA A 353 -0.57 -15.74 0.53
N THR A 354 -1.63 -16.52 0.27
CA THR A 354 -3.02 -16.14 0.63
C THR A 354 -3.49 -16.68 1.99
N SER A 355 -2.57 -17.11 2.86
CA SER A 355 -2.93 -17.53 4.22
C SER A 355 -1.98 -16.98 5.28
N VAL A 356 -1.76 -15.67 5.28
CA VAL A 356 -1.29 -14.97 6.51
C VAL A 356 -2.28 -15.20 7.67
N ALA A 357 -3.52 -15.59 7.38
CA ALA A 357 -4.49 -16.09 8.36
C ALA A 357 -4.09 -17.41 9.07
N SER A 358 -3.04 -18.11 8.65
CA SER A 358 -2.73 -19.43 9.23
C SER A 358 -1.91 -19.36 10.54
N VAL A 359 -1.03 -18.37 10.74
CA VAL A 359 -0.37 -18.09 12.03
C VAL A 359 0.05 -16.62 12.13
N LEU A 360 -0.79 -15.76 12.73
CA LEU A 360 -0.39 -14.42 13.15
C LEU A 360 0.48 -14.51 14.44
N PRO A 361 1.67 -13.87 14.49
CA PRO A 361 2.42 -13.63 15.72
C PRO A 361 1.57 -12.85 16.75
N GLU A 362 1.86 -13.00 18.05
CA GLU A 362 1.10 -12.30 19.10
C GLU A 362 1.25 -10.77 19.07
N ASP A 363 2.38 -10.26 18.58
CA ASP A 363 2.67 -8.83 18.49
C ASP A 363 2.66 -8.36 17.03
N THR A 364 1.55 -8.53 16.32
CA THR A 364 1.49 -8.22 14.89
C THR A 364 1.28 -6.73 14.63
N ILE A 365 2.17 -6.13 13.84
CA ILE A 365 1.97 -4.85 13.16
C ILE A 365 1.61 -5.14 11.70
N LEU A 366 0.34 -4.92 11.34
CA LEU A 366 -0.15 -5.17 9.98
C LEU A 366 0.22 -4.00 9.08
N VAL A 367 0.84 -4.30 7.95
CA VAL A 367 1.20 -3.30 6.94
C VAL A 367 0.54 -3.64 5.61
N ALA A 368 -0.20 -2.68 5.04
CA ALA A 368 -0.91 -2.85 3.79
C ALA A 368 -0.77 -1.59 2.92
N ARG A 369 -0.91 -1.72 1.59
CA ARG A 369 -1.05 -0.53 0.73
C ARG A 369 -2.36 0.16 1.03
N ASN A 370 -3.42 -0.64 1.00
CA ASN A 370 -4.78 -0.30 1.36
C ASN A 370 -5.44 -1.57 1.92
N ILE A 371 -6.47 -1.42 2.76
CA ILE A 371 -7.24 -2.54 3.32
C ILE A 371 -8.71 -2.12 3.46
N GLY A 372 -9.64 -3.03 3.24
CA GLY A 372 -11.05 -2.78 3.49
C GLY A 372 -11.41 -2.80 4.99
N PRO A 373 -12.43 -2.05 5.44
CA PRO A 373 -12.94 -2.14 6.81
C PRO A 373 -13.40 -3.55 7.23
N ALA A 374 -13.95 -4.32 6.29
CA ALA A 374 -14.36 -5.70 6.53
C ALA A 374 -13.16 -6.65 6.67
N GLU A 375 -12.14 -6.47 5.83
CA GLU A 375 -10.91 -7.27 5.86
C GLU A 375 -10.13 -7.06 7.17
N LEU A 376 -10.12 -5.82 7.71
CA LEU A 376 -9.52 -5.53 9.01
C LEU A 376 -10.21 -6.31 10.15
N LEU A 377 -11.53 -6.51 10.08
CA LEU A 377 -12.29 -7.25 11.09
C LEU A 377 -12.08 -8.77 11.02
N ASP A 378 -11.53 -9.28 9.92
CA ASP A 378 -11.21 -10.71 9.78
C ASP A 378 -9.91 -11.08 10.54
N TYR A 379 -9.13 -10.09 11.00
CA TYR A 379 -7.93 -10.30 11.81
C TYR A 379 -8.27 -10.56 13.28
N ASP A 380 -7.43 -11.37 13.94
CA ASP A 380 -7.53 -11.62 15.37
C ASP A 380 -7.12 -10.38 16.17
N GLU A 381 -8.10 -9.74 16.82
CA GLU A 381 -7.95 -8.53 17.64
C GLU A 381 -6.92 -8.71 18.77
N ALA A 382 -6.77 -9.93 19.32
CA ALA A 382 -5.82 -10.17 20.41
C ALA A 382 -4.35 -10.03 19.95
N LYS A 383 -4.10 -10.33 18.67
CA LYS A 383 -2.77 -10.42 18.07
C LYS A 383 -2.39 -9.17 17.28
N LEU A 384 -3.39 -8.43 16.79
CA LEU A 384 -3.16 -7.22 16.01
C LEU A 384 -2.87 -6.03 16.94
N LYS A 385 -1.60 -5.65 17.06
CA LYS A 385 -1.14 -4.55 17.91
C LYS A 385 -1.08 -3.20 17.21
N GLY A 386 -0.99 -3.17 15.89
CA GLY A 386 -0.87 -1.92 15.14
C GLY A 386 -1.18 -2.07 13.66
N LEU A 387 -1.51 -0.94 13.00
CA LEU A 387 -1.83 -0.88 11.58
C LEU A 387 -1.07 0.25 10.89
N VAL A 388 -0.46 -0.05 9.75
CA VAL A 388 0.19 0.93 8.87
C VAL A 388 -0.34 0.82 7.45
N LEU A 389 -0.74 1.96 6.88
CA LEU A 389 -1.19 2.03 5.49
C LEU A 389 -0.30 2.95 4.64
N GLU A 390 0.10 2.47 3.45
CA GLU A 390 0.80 3.31 2.47
C GLU A 390 -0.14 4.43 1.97
N GLU A 391 -1.38 4.07 1.69
CA GLU A 391 -2.43 5.00 1.26
C GLU A 391 -3.38 5.34 2.40
N GLY A 392 -3.83 6.60 2.44
CA GLY A 392 -5.01 6.97 3.22
C GLY A 392 -4.95 8.38 3.78
N ALA A 393 -6.11 9.03 3.77
CA ALA A 393 -6.34 10.29 4.47
C ALA A 393 -6.80 10.03 5.91
N ALA A 394 -6.63 11.01 6.81
CA ALA A 394 -7.05 10.94 8.22
C ALA A 394 -8.52 10.50 8.44
N ASN A 395 -9.39 10.68 7.43
CA ASN A 395 -10.80 10.30 7.46
C ASN A 395 -11.08 8.96 6.74
N SER A 396 -10.07 8.11 6.53
CA SER A 396 -10.28 6.80 5.92
C SER A 396 -11.25 5.97 6.77
N HIS A 397 -12.13 5.23 6.11
CA HIS A 397 -13.08 4.34 6.79
C HIS A 397 -12.36 3.30 7.68
N VAL A 398 -11.15 2.91 7.30
CA VAL A 398 -10.28 2.04 8.09
C VAL A 398 -9.84 2.71 9.38
N GLY A 399 -9.48 4.00 9.34
CA GLY A 399 -9.09 4.76 10.54
C GLY A 399 -10.21 4.84 11.59
N ILE A 400 -11.47 4.91 11.16
CA ILE A 400 -12.63 4.86 12.07
C ILE A 400 -12.73 3.49 12.75
N VAL A 401 -12.55 2.41 11.99
CA VAL A 401 -12.61 1.04 12.52
C VAL A 401 -11.43 0.75 13.44
N ALA A 402 -10.20 1.10 13.04
CA ALA A 402 -9.01 0.94 13.88
C ALA A 402 -9.15 1.66 15.22
N ARG A 403 -9.73 2.87 15.23
CA ARG A 403 -10.03 3.61 16.46
C ARG A 403 -11.08 2.92 17.33
N ALA A 404 -12.12 2.34 16.73
CA ALA A 404 -13.14 1.61 17.47
C ALA A 404 -12.60 0.30 18.07
N LEU A 405 -11.61 -0.32 17.43
CA LEU A 405 -10.88 -1.50 17.92
C LEU A 405 -9.73 -1.15 18.88
N GLY A 406 -9.47 0.13 19.13
CA GLY A 406 -8.36 0.56 19.99
C GLY A 406 -6.96 0.26 19.43
N ILE A 407 -6.85 0.02 18.12
CA ILE A 407 -5.58 -0.31 17.45
C ILE A 407 -4.88 1.00 17.05
N PRO A 408 -3.63 1.25 17.50
CA PRO A 408 -2.80 2.35 16.99
C PRO A 408 -2.60 2.23 15.49
N ALA A 409 -2.91 3.29 14.76
CA ALA A 409 -2.92 3.26 13.30
C ALA A 409 -2.40 4.55 12.68
N ILE A 410 -1.53 4.40 11.69
CA ILE A 410 -1.02 5.48 10.85
C ILE A 410 -1.29 5.15 9.38
N GLY A 411 -1.49 6.17 8.55
CA GLY A 411 -1.63 5.98 7.10
C GLY A 411 -1.00 7.11 6.31
N GLY A 412 -0.89 6.94 4.99
CA GLY A 412 -0.16 7.89 4.14
C GLY A 412 1.35 7.79 4.29
N VAL A 413 1.87 6.64 4.73
CA VAL A 413 3.32 6.39 4.84
C VAL A 413 3.84 6.03 3.45
N SER A 414 4.27 7.05 2.71
CA SER A 414 4.67 6.91 1.30
C SER A 414 5.86 5.95 1.15
N ASP A 415 5.81 5.11 0.12
CA ASP A 415 6.89 4.19 -0.26
C ASP A 415 7.30 3.19 0.84
N ILE A 416 6.43 2.90 1.83
CA ILE A 416 6.74 1.99 2.94
C ILE A 416 7.21 0.61 2.47
N PHE A 417 6.63 0.10 1.38
CA PHE A 417 6.98 -1.19 0.80
C PHE A 417 8.41 -1.24 0.24
N ASN A 418 9.08 -0.10 0.08
CA ASN A 418 10.48 0.00 -0.34
C ASN A 418 11.46 -0.13 0.83
N TYR A 419 11.00 -0.08 2.08
CA TYR A 419 11.87 -0.11 3.28
C TYR A 419 11.59 -1.29 4.21
N ILE A 420 10.42 -1.92 4.07
CA ILE A 420 9.89 -2.89 5.00
C ILE A 420 9.96 -4.34 4.48
N GLU A 421 10.24 -5.28 5.37
CA GLU A 421 10.19 -6.72 5.12
C GLU A 421 9.29 -7.43 6.14
N GLN A 422 8.92 -8.67 5.80
CA GLN A 422 8.21 -9.55 6.72
C GLN A 422 9.08 -9.81 7.97
N ASP A 423 8.45 -9.85 9.14
CA ASP A 423 9.10 -10.10 10.46
C ASP A 423 10.06 -9.01 10.96
N ASP A 424 10.14 -7.86 10.28
CA ASP A 424 10.85 -6.68 10.82
C ASP A 424 10.30 -6.29 12.20
N ASN A 425 11.18 -5.91 13.13
CA ASN A 425 10.74 -5.24 14.34
C ASN A 425 10.28 -3.83 13.99
N ALA A 426 9.10 -3.42 14.46
CA ALA A 426 8.57 -2.10 14.22
C ALA A 426 7.96 -1.48 15.48
N ILE A 427 8.05 -0.15 15.55
CA ILE A 427 7.37 0.67 16.55
C ILE A 427 6.52 1.70 15.82
N ILE A 428 5.24 1.78 16.16
CA ILE A 428 4.33 2.83 15.72
C ILE A 428 4.16 3.81 16.88
N ASP A 429 4.56 5.07 16.68
CA ASP A 429 4.09 6.18 17.50
C ASP A 429 2.95 6.88 16.75
N ALA A 430 1.72 6.40 16.98
CA ALA A 430 0.57 6.93 16.28
C ALA A 430 0.10 8.28 16.84
N GLU A 431 0.70 8.79 17.92
CA GLU A 431 0.43 10.14 18.41
C GLU A 431 1.14 11.19 17.53
N THR A 432 2.41 10.93 17.19
CA THR A 432 3.20 11.79 16.31
C THR A 432 3.07 11.42 14.83
N GLY A 433 2.62 10.20 14.53
CA GLY A 433 2.53 9.67 13.17
C GLY A 433 3.84 9.06 12.67
N ASP A 434 4.72 8.64 13.56
CA ASP A 434 6.04 8.09 13.21
C ASP A 434 6.03 6.55 13.21
N LEU A 435 6.78 5.97 12.28
CA LEU A 435 7.05 4.54 12.15
C LEU A 435 8.54 4.28 12.19
N TYR A 436 8.98 3.52 13.18
CA TYR A 436 10.36 3.07 13.30
C TYR A 436 10.45 1.61 12.86
N LEU A 437 11.19 1.34 11.79
CA LEU A 437 11.53 0.00 11.33
C LEU A 437 12.93 -0.37 11.81
N ARG A 438 13.09 -1.61 12.29
CA ARG A 438 14.33 -2.16 12.86
C ARG A 438 14.99 -1.19 13.85
N PRO A 439 14.26 -0.68 14.86
CA PRO A 439 14.81 0.29 15.82
C PRO A 439 15.98 -0.32 16.58
N SER A 440 16.93 0.53 16.99
CA SER A 440 17.99 0.10 17.90
C SER A 440 17.41 -0.28 19.26
N ASN A 441 18.14 -1.10 20.02
CA ASN A 441 17.72 -1.53 21.36
C ASN A 441 17.48 -0.34 22.31
N ASP A 442 18.23 0.76 22.15
CA ASP A 442 18.06 1.97 22.96
C ASP A 442 16.72 2.67 22.66
N VAL A 443 16.35 2.76 21.38
CA VAL A 443 15.06 3.30 20.95
C VAL A 443 13.92 2.40 21.43
N LEU A 444 14.07 1.08 21.27
CA LEU A 444 13.08 0.11 21.75
C LEU A 444 12.85 0.24 23.27
N ALA A 445 13.92 0.34 24.06
CA ALA A 445 13.83 0.52 25.50
C ALA A 445 13.10 1.81 25.89
N ALA A 446 13.41 2.93 25.22
CA ALA A 446 12.74 4.21 25.48
C ALA A 446 11.23 4.16 25.20
N PHE A 447 10.81 3.45 24.15
CA PHE A 447 9.39 3.27 23.83
C PHE A 447 8.67 2.29 24.77
N ILE A 448 9.36 1.26 25.26
CA ILE A 448 8.84 0.38 26.32
C ILE A 448 8.59 1.18 27.60
N ASP A 449 9.54 2.04 28.01
CA ASP A 449 9.37 2.91 29.18
C ASP A 449 8.22 3.91 28.99
N LYS A 450 8.10 4.50 27.79
CA LYS A 450 6.97 5.37 27.42
C LYS A 450 5.64 4.62 27.52
N GLN A 451 5.57 3.38 27.03
CA GLN A 451 4.38 2.54 27.12
C GLN A 451 4.03 2.20 28.58
N ALA A 452 5.02 1.92 29.42
CA ALA A 452 4.82 1.66 30.84
C ALA A 452 4.24 2.88 31.59
N LEU A 453 4.77 4.08 31.31
CA LEU A 453 4.25 5.33 31.88
C LEU A 453 2.80 5.61 31.45
N LEU A 454 2.48 5.36 30.17
CA LEU A 454 1.11 5.46 29.68
C LEU A 454 0.19 4.44 30.36
N ALA A 455 0.66 3.21 30.58
CA ALA A 455 -0.10 2.19 31.30
C ALA A 455 -0.35 2.56 32.76
N GLU A 456 0.64 3.14 33.46
CA GLU A 456 0.47 3.66 34.82
C GLU A 456 -0.58 4.79 34.85
N THR A 457 -0.49 5.73 33.92
CA THR A 457 -1.48 6.82 33.77
C THR A 457 -2.88 6.25 33.49
N GLN A 458 -2.99 5.22 32.65
CA GLN A 458 -4.25 4.54 32.35
C GLN A 458 -4.82 3.84 33.60
N GLN A 459 -3.96 3.25 34.44
CA GLN A 459 -4.39 2.68 35.73
C GLN A 459 -4.87 3.75 36.71
N GLU A 460 -4.28 4.95 36.70
CA GLU A 460 -4.79 6.08 37.46
C GLU A 460 -6.17 6.52 36.96
N TYR A 461 -6.35 6.63 35.64
CA TYR A 461 -7.66 6.95 35.05
C TYR A 461 -8.71 5.87 35.31
N ALA A 462 -8.33 4.60 35.35
CA ALA A 462 -9.24 3.52 35.70
C ALA A 462 -9.84 3.70 37.11
N LYS A 463 -9.11 4.32 38.05
CA LYS A 463 -9.63 4.66 39.38
C LYS A 463 -10.72 5.75 39.33
N LEU A 464 -10.78 6.55 38.26
CA LEU A 464 -11.78 7.60 38.07
C LEU A 464 -13.09 7.07 37.48
N ARG A 465 -13.12 5.84 36.95
CA ARG A 465 -14.25 5.23 36.22
C ARG A 465 -15.59 5.36 36.95
N ASP A 466 -15.60 5.07 38.26
CA ASP A 466 -16.82 5.04 39.06
C ASP A 466 -17.11 6.38 39.76
N LEU A 467 -16.23 7.38 39.61
CA LEU A 467 -16.42 8.68 40.23
C LEU A 467 -17.40 9.54 39.43
N PRO A 468 -18.26 10.33 40.10
CA PRO A 468 -19.13 11.25 39.41
C PRO A 468 -18.30 12.34 38.73
N ALA A 469 -18.64 12.65 37.48
CA ALA A 469 -18.05 13.77 36.73
C ALA A 469 -18.55 15.11 37.28
N LYS A 470 -17.88 15.57 38.35
CA LYS A 470 -18.22 16.75 39.12
C LYS A 470 -17.02 17.70 39.18
N SER A 471 -17.25 18.96 38.84
CA SER A 471 -16.23 20.00 38.97
C SER A 471 -15.97 20.38 40.43
N ILE A 472 -14.88 21.12 40.68
CA ILE A 472 -14.52 21.61 42.02
C ILE A 472 -15.65 22.47 42.61
N ASP A 473 -16.30 23.30 41.79
CA ASP A 473 -17.46 24.13 42.14
C ASP A 473 -18.80 23.37 42.08
N GLN A 474 -18.75 22.04 42.10
CA GLN A 474 -19.88 21.12 42.27
C GLN A 474 -20.86 21.02 41.08
N GLN A 475 -20.52 21.55 39.91
CA GLN A 475 -21.30 21.37 38.70
C GLN A 475 -21.16 19.93 38.19
N ILE A 476 -22.28 19.31 37.86
CA ILE A 476 -22.31 17.94 37.33
C ILE A 476 -22.38 18.01 35.81
N VAL A 477 -21.46 17.30 35.15
CA VAL A 477 -21.48 17.11 33.70
C VAL A 477 -21.69 15.64 33.39
N ASN A 478 -22.39 15.34 32.29
CA ASN A 478 -22.58 13.96 31.85
C ASN A 478 -21.48 13.60 30.86
N LEU A 479 -20.65 12.62 31.21
CA LEU A 479 -19.69 12.01 30.30
C LEU A 479 -20.34 10.80 29.64
N MET A 480 -20.53 10.89 28.32
CA MET A 480 -21.19 9.89 27.50
C MET A 480 -20.26 9.48 26.35
N ILE A 481 -20.32 8.23 25.91
CA ILE A 481 -19.52 7.78 24.77
C ILE A 481 -20.23 8.06 23.44
N ASN A 482 -19.42 8.13 22.39
CA ASN A 482 -19.89 7.98 21.01
C ASN A 482 -19.72 6.52 20.61
N ALA A 483 -20.74 5.91 20.02
CA ALA A 483 -20.74 4.51 19.58
C ALA A 483 -21.19 4.41 18.12
N GLY A 484 -20.78 3.36 17.43
CA GLY A 484 -21.20 3.04 16.07
C GLY A 484 -21.06 1.57 15.69
N LEU A 485 -20.35 0.77 16.48
CA LEU A 485 -20.15 -0.66 16.30
C LEU A 485 -20.54 -1.45 17.55
N ASP A 486 -20.70 -2.76 17.40
CA ASP A 486 -20.98 -3.67 18.52
C ASP A 486 -19.78 -3.68 19.52
N ALA A 487 -18.54 -3.47 19.04
CA ALA A 487 -17.35 -3.33 19.88
C ALA A 487 -17.44 -2.17 20.88
N ASP A 488 -18.00 -1.01 20.47
CA ASP A 488 -18.16 0.15 21.36
C ASP A 488 -19.13 -0.14 22.51
N LEU A 489 -20.12 -1.02 22.27
CA LEU A 489 -21.09 -1.44 23.29
C LEU A 489 -20.46 -2.38 24.31
N ASN A 490 -19.55 -3.25 23.88
CA ASN A 490 -18.86 -4.19 24.77
C ASN A 490 -17.93 -3.45 25.75
N HIS A 491 -17.24 -2.41 25.28
CA HIS A 491 -16.35 -1.58 26.11
C HIS A 491 -17.08 -0.48 26.91
N PHE A 492 -18.40 -0.39 26.79
CA PHE A 492 -19.18 0.67 27.43
C PHE A 492 -19.01 0.67 28.95
N ASP A 493 -19.08 -0.50 29.59
CA ASP A 493 -18.99 -0.59 31.05
C ASP A 493 -17.61 -0.13 31.53
N GLU A 494 -16.54 -0.46 30.81
CA GLU A 494 -15.15 -0.11 31.11
C GLU A 494 -14.91 1.40 31.12
N SER A 495 -15.68 2.16 30.33
CA SER A 495 -15.53 3.61 30.20
C SER A 495 -16.05 4.42 31.39
N GLY A 496 -16.91 3.86 32.25
CA GLY A 496 -17.59 4.62 33.31
C GLY A 496 -18.65 5.61 32.81
N ALA A 497 -19.00 5.58 31.52
CA ALA A 497 -19.93 6.53 30.93
C ALA A 497 -21.37 6.39 31.45
N THR A 498 -22.06 7.53 31.52
CA THR A 498 -23.46 7.61 31.99
C THR A 498 -24.48 7.25 30.90
N GLY A 499 -24.03 7.08 29.65
CA GLY A 499 -24.83 6.64 28.51
C GLY A 499 -24.11 6.83 27.16
N ILE A 500 -24.85 6.68 26.06
CA ILE A 500 -24.36 6.96 24.70
C ILE A 500 -24.91 8.30 24.23
N GLY A 501 -24.02 9.28 24.06
CA GLY A 501 -24.35 10.64 23.64
C GLY A 501 -24.57 10.75 22.13
N LEU A 502 -23.99 9.83 21.37
CA LEU A 502 -24.15 9.72 19.92
C LEU A 502 -23.96 8.27 19.49
N PHE A 503 -25.04 7.63 19.04
CA PHE A 503 -25.01 6.36 18.33
C PHE A 503 -25.06 6.63 16.82
N ARG A 504 -23.94 6.43 16.13
CA ARG A 504 -23.78 6.58 14.68
C ARG A 504 -24.37 5.37 13.98
N THR A 505 -25.50 5.55 13.32
CA THR A 505 -26.20 4.43 12.67
C THR A 505 -25.57 4.02 11.34
N GLU A 506 -24.67 4.82 10.79
CA GLU A 506 -24.09 4.64 9.46
C GLU A 506 -22.93 3.64 9.43
N VAL A 507 -22.17 3.56 10.52
CA VAL A 507 -20.91 2.79 10.57
C VAL A 507 -21.20 1.30 10.32
N GLN A 508 -22.21 0.73 10.98
CA GLN A 508 -22.65 -0.64 10.70
C GLN A 508 -23.19 -0.82 9.28
N LEU A 509 -23.92 0.18 8.75
CA LEU A 509 -24.52 0.10 7.42
C LEU A 509 -23.48 0.05 6.31
N MET A 510 -22.33 0.70 6.50
CA MET A 510 -21.21 0.69 5.57
C MET A 510 -20.53 -0.68 5.46
N LEU A 511 -20.56 -1.49 6.53
CA LEU A 511 -19.98 -2.83 6.55
C LEU A 511 -20.84 -3.87 5.82
N LEU A 512 -22.08 -3.53 5.47
CA LEU A 512 -23.02 -4.45 4.83
C LEU A 512 -22.93 -4.37 3.31
N SER A 513 -23.15 -5.50 2.63
CA SER A 513 -23.26 -5.54 1.16
C SER A 513 -24.61 -5.03 0.64
N LYS A 514 -25.62 -4.93 1.51
CA LYS A 514 -26.96 -4.43 1.18
C LYS A 514 -27.60 -3.73 2.37
N TYR A 515 -28.54 -2.83 2.09
CA TYR A 515 -29.32 -2.20 3.15
C TYR A 515 -30.14 -3.25 3.93
N PRO A 516 -30.03 -3.28 5.28
CA PRO A 516 -30.65 -4.32 6.08
C PRO A 516 -32.17 -4.26 6.03
N GLY A 517 -32.78 -5.45 6.09
CA GLY A 517 -34.21 -5.59 6.29
C GLY A 517 -34.65 -4.96 7.62
N LYS A 518 -35.95 -4.72 7.76
CA LYS A 518 -36.53 -4.02 8.91
C LYS A 518 -36.18 -4.69 10.24
N ASP A 519 -36.34 -6.01 10.31
CA ASP A 519 -36.14 -6.76 11.55
C ASP A 519 -34.65 -6.89 11.92
N ALA A 520 -33.75 -6.90 10.93
CA ALA A 520 -32.31 -6.86 11.17
C ALA A 520 -31.87 -5.49 11.73
N LEU A 521 -32.39 -4.39 11.17
CA LEU A 521 -32.10 -3.05 11.66
C LEU A 521 -32.65 -2.82 13.09
N GLU A 522 -33.85 -3.34 13.37
CA GLU A 522 -34.44 -3.33 14.71
C GLU A 522 -33.62 -4.16 15.70
N ALA A 523 -33.18 -5.36 15.32
CA ALA A 523 -32.34 -6.20 16.17
C ALA A 523 -31.03 -5.48 16.54
N ASN A 524 -30.41 -4.78 15.59
CA ASN A 524 -29.19 -4.02 15.84
C ASN A 524 -29.42 -2.89 16.85
N TYR A 525 -30.47 -2.10 16.69
CA TYR A 525 -30.78 -1.03 17.65
C TYR A 525 -31.23 -1.58 19.01
N LYS A 526 -31.92 -2.71 19.03
CA LYS A 526 -32.35 -3.37 20.26
C LYS A 526 -31.16 -3.85 21.10
N LYS A 527 -30.10 -4.36 20.46
CA LYS A 527 -28.86 -4.73 21.17
C LYS A 527 -28.33 -3.58 22.04
N ALA A 528 -28.30 -2.35 21.51
CA ALA A 528 -27.84 -1.19 22.29
C ALA A 528 -28.71 -0.93 23.53
N PHE A 529 -30.04 -1.08 23.43
CA PHE A 529 -30.94 -0.98 24.59
C PHE A 529 -30.77 -2.15 25.57
N ASP A 530 -30.61 -3.37 25.07
CA ASP A 530 -30.40 -4.57 25.89
C ASP A 530 -29.08 -4.46 26.69
N THR A 531 -28.01 -3.90 26.10
CA THR A 531 -26.71 -3.71 26.77
C THR A 531 -26.75 -2.57 27.79
N LEU A 532 -27.32 -1.41 27.45
CA LEU A 532 -27.28 -0.23 28.32
C LEU A 532 -28.42 -0.15 29.35
N GLY A 533 -29.45 -0.97 29.19
CA GLY A 533 -30.63 -1.00 30.05
C GLY A 533 -31.40 0.33 30.05
N ASN A 534 -31.37 1.02 31.20
CA ASN A 534 -32.08 2.29 31.39
C ASN A 534 -31.20 3.53 31.16
N LYS A 535 -29.93 3.37 30.79
CA LYS A 535 -29.05 4.51 30.50
C LYS A 535 -29.48 5.20 29.21
N LYS A 536 -29.20 6.51 29.12
CA LYS A 536 -29.62 7.33 27.97
C LYS A 536 -28.86 6.92 26.71
N ILE A 537 -29.58 6.72 25.60
CA ILE A 537 -29.03 6.48 24.27
C ILE A 537 -29.59 7.52 23.30
N THR A 538 -28.70 8.20 22.57
CA THR A 538 -29.05 9.15 21.52
C THR A 538 -28.67 8.61 20.15
N PHE A 539 -29.67 8.17 19.38
CA PHE A 539 -29.47 7.70 18.02
C PHE A 539 -29.44 8.86 17.04
N ARG A 540 -28.40 8.92 16.21
CA ARG A 540 -28.38 9.80 15.05
C ARG A 540 -28.94 9.06 13.85
N THR A 541 -29.93 9.63 13.19
CA THR A 541 -30.45 9.07 11.93
C THR A 541 -29.35 9.08 10.88
N PHE A 542 -29.44 8.24 9.86
CA PHE A 542 -28.29 8.00 8.96
C PHE A 542 -27.75 9.32 8.36
N ASP A 543 -26.47 9.58 8.59
CA ASP A 543 -25.64 10.64 8.00
C ASP A 543 -24.76 10.03 6.90
N VAL A 544 -25.42 9.62 5.81
CA VAL A 544 -24.79 9.03 4.63
C VAL A 544 -24.74 10.05 3.50
N GLY A 545 -23.67 10.02 2.71
CA GLY A 545 -23.37 11.00 1.67
C GLY A 545 -22.10 11.78 2.02
N GLY A 546 -21.52 12.45 1.03
CA GLY A 546 -20.17 12.98 1.19
C GLY A 546 -19.08 11.92 1.05
N ASP A 547 -18.23 11.88 2.08
CA ASP A 547 -17.16 10.92 2.35
C ASP A 547 -17.68 9.53 2.76
N LYS A 548 -18.88 9.46 3.37
CA LYS A 548 -19.47 8.23 3.94
C LYS A 548 -20.31 7.50 2.91
N VAL A 549 -19.71 6.52 2.23
CA VAL A 549 -20.32 5.83 1.08
C VAL A 549 -20.95 4.51 1.50
N LEU A 550 -22.23 4.32 1.16
CA LEU A 550 -22.88 3.01 1.23
C LEU A 550 -22.73 2.29 -0.11
N PRO A 551 -22.04 1.13 -0.19
CA PRO A 551 -21.70 0.47 -1.46
C PRO A 551 -22.92 0.14 -2.35
N TYR A 552 -24.09 -0.04 -1.74
CA TYR A 552 -25.33 -0.48 -2.38
C TYR A 552 -26.32 0.64 -2.71
N ILE A 553 -26.02 1.91 -2.40
CA ILE A 553 -26.85 3.06 -2.80
C ILE A 553 -26.27 3.70 -4.05
N ARG A 554 -27.05 3.75 -5.15
CA ARG A 554 -26.63 4.40 -6.40
C ARG A 554 -26.29 5.87 -6.14
N ARG A 555 -25.03 6.23 -6.41
CA ARG A 555 -24.49 7.58 -6.32
C ARG A 555 -24.92 8.43 -7.51
N THR A 556 -25.11 9.71 -7.25
CA THR A 556 -24.92 10.76 -8.25
C THR A 556 -23.52 11.32 -7.98
N LYS A 557 -22.69 11.48 -9.02
CA LYS A 557 -21.38 12.11 -8.85
C LYS A 557 -21.62 13.59 -8.54
N GLU A 558 -21.09 14.06 -7.41
CA GLU A 558 -21.19 15.45 -6.96
C GLU A 558 -19.81 16.08 -6.90
N GLU A 559 -19.69 17.33 -7.33
CA GLU A 559 -18.42 18.08 -7.26
C GLU A 559 -18.00 18.35 -5.82
N ASN A 560 -18.95 18.63 -4.93
CA ASN A 560 -18.71 18.96 -3.53
C ASN A 560 -19.56 18.07 -2.60
N PRO A 561 -19.16 16.81 -2.39
CA PRO A 561 -19.96 15.85 -1.62
C PRO A 561 -20.25 16.30 -0.17
N ALA A 562 -19.33 17.05 0.45
CA ALA A 562 -19.52 17.59 1.80
C ALA A 562 -20.69 18.60 1.89
N LEU A 563 -20.93 19.37 0.82
CA LEU A 563 -22.00 20.37 0.74
C LEU A 563 -23.27 19.83 0.05
N GLY A 564 -23.21 18.60 -0.48
CA GLY A 564 -24.20 18.05 -1.39
C GLY A 564 -25.34 17.27 -0.76
N TRP A 565 -25.79 16.23 -1.46
CA TRP A 565 -26.98 15.44 -1.13
C TRP A 565 -26.67 14.34 -0.10
N ARG A 566 -26.66 14.73 1.18
CA ARG A 566 -26.36 13.84 2.31
C ARG A 566 -27.35 13.96 3.47
N ALA A 567 -27.29 12.99 4.38
CA ALA A 567 -27.93 13.05 5.69
C ALA A 567 -29.45 13.37 5.62
N ILE A 568 -29.94 14.39 6.34
CA ILE A 568 -31.37 14.69 6.39
C ILE A 568 -31.97 15.06 5.03
N ARG A 569 -31.19 15.68 4.14
CA ARG A 569 -31.65 16.01 2.78
C ARG A 569 -31.99 14.75 2.00
N MET A 570 -31.09 13.76 2.04
CA MET A 570 -31.33 12.44 1.46
C MET A 570 -32.51 11.74 2.14
N ALA A 571 -32.63 11.86 3.47
CA ALA A 571 -33.70 11.24 4.23
C ALA A 571 -35.10 11.80 3.86
N LEU A 572 -35.20 13.12 3.66
CA LEU A 572 -36.43 13.80 3.25
C LEU A 572 -36.78 13.53 1.77
N ASP A 573 -35.78 13.48 0.88
CA ASP A 573 -35.99 13.17 -0.54
C ASP A 573 -36.25 11.69 -0.80
N ARG A 574 -35.81 10.80 0.10
CA ARG A 574 -36.10 9.35 0.07
C ARG A 574 -36.87 8.89 1.32
N PRO A 575 -38.15 9.28 1.49
CA PRO A 575 -38.93 8.98 2.69
C PRO A 575 -39.12 7.48 2.99
N ALA A 576 -38.98 6.60 1.99
CA ALA A 576 -39.07 5.16 2.21
C ALA A 576 -37.90 4.64 3.07
N LEU A 577 -36.68 5.10 2.76
CA LEU A 577 -35.47 4.73 3.50
C LEU A 577 -35.51 5.31 4.92
N PHE A 578 -35.89 6.58 5.03
CA PHE A 578 -36.01 7.26 6.31
C PHE A 578 -37.06 6.62 7.22
N ARG A 579 -38.28 6.40 6.72
CA ARG A 579 -39.33 5.72 7.50
C ARG A 579 -38.94 4.31 7.91
N HIS A 580 -38.15 3.59 7.09
CA HIS A 580 -37.65 2.27 7.45
C HIS A 580 -36.74 2.33 8.68
N GLN A 581 -35.80 3.29 8.71
CA GLN A 581 -34.95 3.50 9.88
C GLN A 581 -35.75 3.95 11.11
N LEU A 582 -36.63 4.95 10.96
CA LEU A 582 -37.45 5.45 12.06
C LEU A 582 -38.30 4.35 12.68
N ARG A 583 -38.92 3.50 11.85
CA ARG A 583 -39.73 2.38 12.34
C ARG A 583 -38.89 1.34 13.08
N ALA A 584 -37.67 1.07 12.64
CA ALA A 584 -36.75 0.18 13.35
C ALA A 584 -36.36 0.76 14.73
N LEU A 585 -36.01 2.06 14.79
CA LEU A 585 -35.70 2.76 16.05
C LEU A 585 -36.88 2.74 17.03
N LEU A 586 -38.08 3.09 16.55
CA LEU A 586 -39.29 3.13 17.37
C LEU A 586 -39.66 1.75 17.92
N ARG A 587 -39.51 0.68 17.13
CA ARG A 587 -39.77 -0.70 17.60
C ARG A 587 -38.70 -1.17 18.59
N ALA A 588 -37.43 -0.88 18.30
CA ALA A 588 -36.31 -1.24 19.16
C ALA A 588 -36.39 -0.56 20.53
N GLY A 589 -36.81 0.71 20.57
CA GLY A 589 -36.97 1.48 21.81
C GLY A 589 -38.19 1.11 22.65
N ARG A 590 -38.92 0.02 22.35
CA ARG A 590 -40.12 -0.37 23.10
C ARG A 590 -39.82 -0.56 24.59
N GLY A 591 -40.49 0.23 25.44
CA GLY A 591 -40.28 0.19 26.89
C GLY A 591 -39.09 1.02 27.40
N HIS A 592 -38.38 1.74 26.52
CA HIS A 592 -37.24 2.60 26.86
C HIS A 592 -37.53 4.08 26.53
N GLU A 593 -36.68 4.99 27.04
CA GLU A 593 -36.59 6.36 26.55
C GLU A 593 -35.74 6.39 25.27
N LEU A 594 -36.32 6.86 24.17
CA LEU A 594 -35.66 6.93 22.87
C LEU A 594 -35.33 8.38 22.52
N ASN A 595 -34.06 8.69 22.31
CA ASN A 595 -33.62 9.99 21.83
C ASN A 595 -33.19 9.86 20.36
N ILE A 596 -33.84 10.59 19.45
CA ILE A 596 -33.51 10.61 18.03
C ILE A 596 -32.97 11.99 17.68
N MET A 597 -31.84 12.03 16.99
CA MET A 597 -31.20 13.27 16.54
C MET A 597 -31.05 13.30 15.03
N PHE A 598 -31.41 14.43 14.43
CA PHE A 598 -31.29 14.65 12.98
C PHE A 598 -29.98 15.39 12.63
N PRO A 599 -29.13 14.83 11.75
CA PRO A 599 -27.92 15.48 11.25
C PRO A 599 -28.21 16.42 10.06
N MET A 600 -27.31 17.38 9.83
CA MET A 600 -27.23 18.27 8.67
C MET A 600 -28.47 19.15 8.45
N VAL A 601 -29.18 19.47 9.53
CA VAL A 601 -30.32 20.40 9.49
C VAL A 601 -29.79 21.80 9.26
N ALA A 602 -30.14 22.39 8.12
CA ALA A 602 -29.77 23.75 7.74
C ALA A 602 -30.89 24.76 8.04
N ASP A 603 -32.14 24.31 8.03
CA ASP A 603 -33.31 25.15 8.26
C ASP A 603 -34.34 24.51 9.20
N ILE A 604 -35.08 25.33 9.96
CA ILE A 604 -36.11 24.84 10.88
C ILE A 604 -37.21 24.03 10.17
N SER A 605 -37.49 24.31 8.89
CA SER A 605 -38.48 23.55 8.11
C SER A 605 -38.06 22.09 7.90
N GLU A 606 -36.77 21.81 7.74
CA GLU A 606 -36.25 20.44 7.62
C GLU A 606 -36.44 19.67 8.93
N PHE A 607 -36.16 20.32 10.09
CA PHE A 607 -36.43 19.74 11.40
C PHE A 607 -37.92 19.40 11.58
N ARG A 608 -38.82 20.32 11.21
CA ARG A 608 -40.26 20.09 11.29
C ARG A 608 -40.72 18.96 10.38
N ALA A 609 -40.20 18.88 9.16
CA ALA A 609 -40.51 17.79 8.23
C ALA A 609 -40.04 16.44 8.79
N ALA A 610 -38.83 16.37 9.34
CA ALA A 610 -38.28 15.18 9.98
C ALA A 610 -39.11 14.75 11.19
N LYS A 611 -39.44 15.70 12.07
CA LYS A 611 -40.32 15.52 13.23
C LYS A 611 -41.68 14.95 12.81
N GLN A 612 -42.27 15.46 11.74
CA GLN A 612 -43.56 14.98 11.23
C GLN A 612 -43.51 13.53 10.75
N HIS A 613 -42.39 13.08 10.16
CA HIS A 613 -42.21 11.67 9.80
C HIS A 613 -42.18 10.76 11.03
N VAL A 614 -41.52 11.17 12.12
CA VAL A 614 -41.53 10.40 13.38
C VAL A 614 -42.93 10.31 13.97
N LEU A 615 -43.64 11.43 14.06
CA LEU A 615 -45.01 11.49 14.57
C LEU A 615 -45.96 10.60 13.74
N SER A 616 -45.79 10.60 12.42
CA SER A 616 -46.59 9.76 11.52
C SER A 616 -46.35 8.26 11.76
N GLU A 617 -45.10 7.84 11.97
CA GLU A 617 -44.78 6.43 12.26
C GLU A 617 -45.27 6.02 13.66
N LEU A 618 -45.20 6.90 14.67
CA LEU A 618 -45.79 6.67 15.99
C LEU A 618 -47.31 6.42 15.90
N GLU A 619 -48.03 7.24 15.14
CA GLU A 619 -49.47 7.04 14.91
C GLU A 619 -49.77 5.70 14.20
N ILE A 620 -48.91 5.27 13.28
CA ILE A 620 -49.04 3.95 12.63
C ILE A 620 -48.83 2.82 13.63
N LEU A 621 -47.82 2.91 14.50
CA LEU A 621 -47.55 1.88 15.53
C LEU A 621 -48.72 1.78 16.52
N LYS A 622 -49.24 2.94 16.95
CA LYS A 622 -50.41 3.04 17.83
C LYS A 622 -51.64 2.39 17.21
N LYS A 623 -51.94 2.68 15.94
CA LYS A 623 -53.07 2.06 15.21
C LYS A 623 -52.93 0.55 15.05
N LYS A 624 -51.69 0.06 14.92
CA LYS A 624 -51.39 -1.37 14.76
C LYS A 624 -51.21 -2.12 16.09
N ASN A 625 -51.36 -1.44 17.22
CA ASN A 625 -51.12 -1.98 18.56
C ASN A 625 -49.74 -2.64 18.70
N ILE A 626 -48.72 -2.07 18.06
CA ILE A 626 -47.32 -2.48 18.18
C ILE A 626 -46.72 -1.68 19.34
N GLY A 627 -45.94 -2.33 20.21
CA GLY A 627 -45.34 -1.67 21.36
C GLY A 627 -44.44 -0.49 20.98
N MET A 628 -44.44 0.54 21.82
CA MET A 628 -43.79 1.84 21.58
C MET A 628 -42.79 2.19 22.69
N PRO A 629 -41.89 3.16 22.45
CA PRO A 629 -41.06 3.73 23.50
C PRO A 629 -41.92 4.45 24.56
N ASN A 630 -41.43 4.49 25.80
CA ASN A 630 -42.12 5.18 26.90
C ASN A 630 -42.11 6.70 26.68
N LYS A 631 -41.03 7.20 26.05
CA LYS A 631 -40.81 8.59 25.73
C LYS A 631 -39.94 8.69 24.50
N VAL A 632 -40.26 9.61 23.59
CA VAL A 632 -39.47 9.90 22.40
C VAL A 632 -39.06 11.36 22.46
N ASN A 633 -37.77 11.63 22.58
CA ASN A 633 -37.20 12.97 22.49
C ASN A 633 -36.57 13.17 21.11
N LEU A 634 -36.84 14.31 20.49
CA LEU A 634 -36.33 14.68 19.17
C LEU A 634 -35.38 15.85 19.29
N GLY A 635 -34.14 15.62 18.89
CA GLY A 635 -33.08 16.62 18.91
C GLY A 635 -32.49 16.86 17.53
N VAL A 636 -31.55 17.80 17.52
CA VAL A 636 -30.90 18.29 16.30
C VAL A 636 -29.39 18.38 16.52
N MET A 637 -28.62 17.97 15.51
CA MET A 637 -27.19 18.21 15.50
C MET A 637 -26.93 19.62 14.95
N ILE A 638 -26.33 20.49 15.76
CA ILE A 638 -25.89 21.82 15.36
C ILE A 638 -24.54 21.65 14.64
N GLU A 639 -24.62 21.53 13.32
CA GLU A 639 -23.45 21.36 12.46
C GLU A 639 -23.46 22.20 11.19
N VAL A 640 -24.61 22.79 10.82
CA VAL A 640 -24.70 23.73 9.70
C VAL A 640 -24.78 25.15 10.24
N PRO A 641 -23.86 26.08 9.84
CA PRO A 641 -23.83 27.43 10.40
C PRO A 641 -25.15 28.19 10.29
N SER A 642 -25.94 27.97 9.22
CA SER A 642 -27.24 28.62 9.00
C SER A 642 -28.21 28.45 10.18
N LEU A 643 -28.06 27.38 10.95
CA LEU A 643 -28.92 27.07 12.09
C LEU A 643 -28.65 27.96 13.32
N LEU A 644 -27.46 28.56 13.41
CA LEU A 644 -27.06 29.45 14.51
C LEU A 644 -27.96 30.69 14.60
N TRP A 645 -28.44 31.18 13.46
CA TRP A 645 -29.39 32.30 13.39
C TRP A 645 -30.84 31.90 13.69
N GLN A 646 -31.12 30.60 13.85
CA GLN A 646 -32.45 30.05 14.12
C GLN A 646 -32.59 29.38 15.50
N LEU A 647 -31.54 29.40 16.33
CA LEU A 647 -31.51 28.75 17.65
C LEU A 647 -32.70 29.11 18.56
N PRO A 648 -33.14 30.39 18.68
CA PRO A 648 -34.26 30.73 19.56
C PRO A 648 -35.59 30.06 19.19
N ILE A 649 -35.80 29.76 17.92
CA ILE A 649 -37.00 29.06 17.43
C ILE A 649 -36.79 27.56 17.57
N LEU A 650 -35.61 27.06 17.18
CA LEU A 650 -35.25 25.65 17.25
C LEU A 650 -35.34 25.10 18.68
N PHE A 651 -34.81 25.81 19.67
CA PHE A 651 -34.83 25.39 21.08
C PHE A 651 -36.22 25.39 21.72
N LYS A 652 -37.24 25.98 21.06
CA LYS A 652 -38.64 25.83 21.48
C LYS A 652 -39.28 24.55 20.94
N GLU A 653 -38.72 23.95 19.89
CA GLU A 653 -39.32 22.82 19.18
C GLU A 653 -38.54 21.50 19.33
N ALA A 654 -37.23 21.57 19.57
CA ALA A 654 -36.34 20.45 19.81
C ALA A 654 -36.19 20.19 21.31
N ASP A 655 -36.20 18.91 21.69
CA ASP A 655 -36.08 18.48 23.10
C ASP A 655 -34.62 18.54 23.60
N PHE A 656 -33.65 18.48 22.69
CA PHE A 656 -32.23 18.64 22.97
C PHE A 656 -31.46 19.05 21.71
N ALA A 657 -30.23 19.52 21.90
CA ALA A 657 -29.29 19.78 20.81
C ALA A 657 -27.93 19.13 21.12
N SER A 658 -27.19 18.77 20.07
CA SER A 658 -25.80 18.30 20.17
C SER A 658 -24.95 19.02 19.15
N ILE A 659 -23.74 19.44 19.52
CA ILE A 659 -22.88 20.21 18.61
C ILE A 659 -22.02 19.23 17.81
N GLY A 660 -22.21 19.21 16.49
CA GLY A 660 -21.34 18.47 15.57
C GLY A 660 -20.15 19.32 15.18
N SER A 661 -19.21 19.54 16.10
CA SER A 661 -18.10 20.50 15.92
C SER A 661 -17.28 20.26 14.66
N ASN A 662 -17.11 19.00 14.25
CA ASN A 662 -16.33 18.65 13.06
C ASN A 662 -16.90 19.30 11.79
N ASP A 663 -18.19 19.10 11.53
CA ASP A 663 -18.86 19.62 10.34
C ASP A 663 -19.18 21.11 10.52
N LEU A 664 -19.50 21.55 11.74
CA LEU A 664 -19.68 22.98 12.06
C LEU A 664 -18.44 23.80 11.72
N PHE A 665 -17.26 23.33 12.15
CA PHE A 665 -16.01 24.05 11.94
C PHE A 665 -15.58 23.98 10.47
N GLN A 666 -15.75 22.81 9.82
CA GLN A 666 -15.51 22.65 8.39
C GLN A 666 -16.30 23.67 7.57
N PHE A 667 -17.61 23.81 7.80
CA PHE A 667 -18.45 24.73 7.04
C PHE A 667 -18.23 26.19 7.41
N THR A 668 -17.89 26.47 8.68
CA THR A 668 -17.61 27.85 9.10
C THR A 668 -16.30 28.37 8.50
N TYR A 669 -15.27 27.52 8.41
CA TYR A 669 -13.99 27.87 7.79
C TYR A 669 -13.92 27.62 6.28
N ALA A 670 -14.93 26.97 5.69
CA ALA A 670 -14.90 26.46 4.33
C ALA A 670 -13.63 25.62 4.05
N ALA A 671 -13.24 24.79 5.01
CA ALA A 671 -12.02 24.00 4.96
C ALA A 671 -12.35 22.52 5.18
N ASP A 672 -12.24 21.74 4.12
CA ASP A 672 -12.47 20.30 4.16
C ASP A 672 -11.41 19.61 5.01
N ARG A 673 -11.84 18.95 6.10
CA ARG A 673 -10.96 18.18 6.98
C ARG A 673 -10.33 16.96 6.31
N GLY A 674 -10.93 16.45 5.22
CA GLY A 674 -10.40 15.34 4.45
C GLY A 674 -9.30 15.75 3.47
N HIS A 675 -9.13 17.06 3.22
CA HIS A 675 -8.15 17.56 2.28
C HIS A 675 -6.77 17.68 2.93
N ALA A 676 -5.79 16.92 2.45
CA ALA A 676 -4.45 16.83 3.05
C ALA A 676 -3.78 18.21 3.27
N LEU A 677 -3.86 19.11 2.28
CA LEU A 677 -3.27 20.46 2.37
C LEU A 677 -3.97 21.41 3.38
N LEU A 678 -5.15 21.07 3.89
CA LEU A 678 -5.91 21.88 4.84
C LEU A 678 -5.89 21.31 6.25
N HIS A 679 -5.30 20.12 6.44
CA HIS A 679 -5.20 19.49 7.74
C HIS A 679 -4.36 20.37 8.70
N GLY A 680 -4.83 20.53 9.94
CA GLY A 680 -4.17 21.34 10.96
C GLY A 680 -4.19 22.85 10.75
N ARG A 681 -4.80 23.36 9.66
CA ARG A 681 -4.76 24.79 9.30
C ARG A 681 -5.46 25.70 10.31
N TYR A 682 -6.54 25.24 10.94
CA TYR A 682 -7.32 25.99 11.92
C TYR A 682 -7.46 25.21 13.22
N HIS A 683 -7.09 25.83 14.34
CA HIS A 683 -7.27 25.23 15.65
C HIS A 683 -8.74 25.30 16.08
N SER A 684 -9.22 24.28 16.79
CA SER A 684 -10.59 24.21 17.34
C SER A 684 -10.90 25.23 18.46
N LEU A 685 -9.88 25.89 19.01
CA LEU A 685 -9.97 26.77 20.18
C LEU A 685 -9.79 28.25 19.80
N THR A 686 -10.08 28.61 18.56
CA THR A 686 -10.02 30.00 18.10
C THR A 686 -11.21 30.81 18.60
N THR A 687 -11.04 32.13 18.69
CA THR A 687 -12.09 33.05 19.15
C THR A 687 -13.42 32.90 18.41
N PRO A 688 -13.48 32.77 17.07
CA PRO A 688 -14.75 32.59 16.37
C PRO A 688 -15.46 31.28 16.75
N MET A 689 -14.71 30.18 16.94
CA MET A 689 -15.29 28.89 17.31
C MET A 689 -15.82 28.92 18.74
N LEU A 690 -15.04 29.44 19.69
CA LEU A 690 -15.48 29.56 21.08
C LEU A 690 -16.69 30.50 21.22
N SER A 691 -16.73 31.58 20.44
CA SER A 691 -17.86 32.53 20.44
C SER A 691 -19.14 31.91 19.87
N MET A 692 -19.02 30.94 18.97
CA MET A 692 -20.14 30.22 18.38
C MET A 692 -20.67 29.10 19.30
N LEU A 693 -19.78 28.48 20.10
CA LEU A 693 -20.17 27.48 21.09
C LEU A 693 -20.86 28.08 22.31
N ARG A 694 -20.57 29.35 22.62
CA ARG A 694 -21.18 30.13 23.70
C ARG A 694 -22.56 30.65 23.30
#